data_AF-A0A0F6W8N9-F1
#
_entry.id   AF-A0A0F6W8N9-F1
#
_cell.length_a   1.000
_cell.length_b   1.000
_cell.length_c   1.000
_cell.angle_alpha   90.00
_cell.angle_beta   90.00
_cell.angle_gamma   90.00
#
_symmetry.space_group_name_H-M   'P 1'
#
loop_
_entity.id
_entity.type
_entity.pdbx_description
1 polymer ?
#
loop_
_entity_poly.entity_id
_entity_poly.type
_entity_poly.pdbx_seq_one_letter_code
_entity_poly.pdbx_strand_id
1 'polypeptide(L)'
;MRSRSGTGLIVLLALALAACDGTREPVLRVDAGGDAPPDELRPYVVSTSPASGSADVPPDEWIDVTFSEPIAEGGGVTVTADGTAVALEPLHWDDARRVLSIEPVEALPSRARVQVRIADDFEDRAGNPLREPVLVVFEVGDAAAPRVIASEPVVGDTGVSARLGAIEVRFDEPMDARAGTARLEGPGTARVIEQRWAEGALLRVTIEGLSHESAYRLVLDGFTDAAGRALDTTAYLDEGAITFTTGPDADAPRVVDASPAEGQVNVATLTREIVVAFDEPMDVTRRAARLDVPGTEMWLTGTWSEDSRTITFGAAGHLAPSGAHALDLTALRDVAGNALDPVTYLEDGALDFATGADGRPPTVVSSTPVEGARNVRASIEEIVVRFDRAMDRDATATVRVDDGVAPIDVPARWNLAGTELHLDVRARLYAERAHRVDLRAQRDLFGTALDVAGVYLGGDGELDFTTANGSGESCTDALSIASATPVAGGGHEWRLAARAVTSREGEGAGAQCATRPDWISPDAVVRVVKTTPAASQGGTYLHVTATSAASRLVVLEVRSSCAPSREPIDPARLDCPGERATWESWLDVGPGEYFVWVATAAAGTLAAFEGATIRVDEVAAVPEGESCADPYDASSVIHTVGAGGEHVYTIPASAGRASDRTVVAYDGAGTMQCDPERVQGGDVVIALPKASSTSVLSAVVQGEVDVELLDRCDARATGARSLACAAADISGRLRAELTTRGPAGTHYAWMAATKPYLGMAGATLRVREIEPQAGDDCAHAIRIAPSGTTTISATRPERLDVPGCFPTTGGITWYRFTAAEAATVIDASGPGAIAVVAPGALEARSCTTDTSGPALGAFATPGSDVCIAISSSAGIGSLTLTPVPYDGVMGRVTPLGIAPPARATGGLESMESEVWIAVTPTTIHAAVQWPARILSVPRAGHVRADSHELEEFELGYSGVAVGEALFSLDDAGFYDLGLGTIVGPADQTRLYRVVTPGGTFTTREPFDWDGPARLGSQVYRSVAYDGAELWLLVDSPAALGGGGSAGPITLYRASPSAPGVVRVAGVLSTMQRAIATAVDATYVYLLGRVGGAGGVYRVRRDALGDDPIPELVAPANVPETMPRGSIELDSVVAAQTLYFRDAQGDLRVVTGLGTSTPIDLGVLSPLGDADDHQLTYDALGRSIFLFESETDARGNFVRLD
;
A
#
# COMPACT_ATOMS: atom_id res chain seq x y z
N MET A 1 -49.35 43.90 -8.11
CA MET A 1 -50.79 43.52 -8.15
C MET A 1 -50.95 42.26 -7.31
N ARG A 2 -52.08 42.09 -6.59
CA ARG A 2 -52.48 40.86 -5.84
C ARG A 2 -51.42 40.33 -4.85
N SER A 3 -51.57 40.60 -3.55
CA SER A 3 -52.30 39.71 -2.60
C SER A 3 -51.47 38.48 -2.21
N ARG A 4 -51.12 38.22 -0.94
CA ARG A 4 -51.60 38.78 0.35
C ARG A 4 -50.51 38.68 1.43
N SER A 5 -50.61 39.54 2.43
CA SER A 5 -49.86 39.52 3.69
C SER A 5 -50.52 38.59 4.73
N GLY A 6 -49.83 38.33 5.86
CA GLY A 6 -50.49 37.92 7.12
C GLY A 6 -49.69 36.96 8.00
N THR A 7 -49.70 37.20 9.32
CA THR A 7 -49.11 36.32 10.35
C THR A 7 -50.09 35.17 10.70
N GLY A 8 -50.13 34.48 11.85
CA GLY A 8 -49.43 34.64 13.12
C GLY A 8 -49.93 33.66 14.18
N LEU A 9 -49.33 33.76 15.38
CA LEU A 9 -49.62 33.06 16.65
C LEU A 9 -49.73 31.51 16.65
N ILE A 10 -48.84 30.93 17.47
CA ILE A 10 -48.82 29.63 18.13
C ILE A 10 -50.19 28.91 18.30
N VAL A 11 -50.27 27.61 17.96
CA VAL A 11 -50.69 26.52 18.88
C VAL A 11 -50.44 25.11 18.28
N LEU A 12 -50.02 24.23 19.17
CA LEU A 12 -49.62 22.81 19.13
C LEU A 12 -50.20 21.87 18.05
N LEU A 13 -49.48 20.75 17.85
CA LEU A 13 -50.08 19.42 17.67
C LEU A 13 -50.89 19.03 18.93
N ALA A 14 -51.98 19.76 19.16
CA ALA A 14 -53.08 19.51 20.08
C ALA A 14 -54.14 20.59 19.80
N LEU A 15 -55.01 20.33 18.81
CA LEU A 15 -56.32 20.95 18.58
C LEU A 15 -56.43 22.51 18.60
N ALA A 16 -56.63 23.08 17.39
CA ALA A 16 -57.57 24.18 17.05
C ALA A 16 -57.09 25.63 16.72
N LEU A 17 -57.24 26.01 15.43
CA LEU A 17 -57.65 27.30 14.79
C LEU A 17 -56.87 28.67 14.94
N ALA A 18 -56.45 29.22 13.77
CA ALA A 18 -56.67 30.59 13.24
C ALA A 18 -55.62 31.79 13.29
N ALA A 19 -54.99 32.05 12.13
CA ALA A 19 -55.00 33.28 11.27
C ALA A 19 -54.37 34.70 11.61
N CYS A 20 -53.54 35.19 10.66
CA CYS A 20 -53.46 36.52 9.98
C CYS A 20 -52.84 37.81 10.58
N ASP A 21 -52.31 38.67 9.67
CA ASP A 21 -52.08 40.13 9.82
C ASP A 21 -50.60 40.63 9.95
N GLY A 22 -49.98 41.24 8.94
CA GLY A 22 -48.57 41.71 8.96
C GLY A 22 -48.32 43.22 9.03
N THR A 23 -47.03 43.56 8.95
CA THR A 23 -46.42 44.69 8.18
C THR A 23 -46.92 46.14 8.36
N ARG A 24 -46.01 47.05 8.72
CA ARG A 24 -45.48 48.12 7.82
C ARG A 24 -44.40 49.01 8.47
N GLU A 25 -43.38 49.32 7.68
CA GLU A 25 -42.32 50.32 7.96
C GLU A 25 -42.84 51.78 7.85
N PRO A 26 -42.02 52.79 8.18
CA PRO A 26 -41.10 53.32 7.16
C PRO A 26 -39.67 53.67 7.64
N VAL A 27 -38.71 53.51 6.73
CA VAL A 27 -37.30 53.90 6.89
C VAL A 27 -37.08 55.40 6.73
N LEU A 28 -36.29 56.00 7.62
CA LEU A 28 -35.44 57.18 7.32
C LEU A 28 -34.14 57.11 8.14
N ARG A 29 -32.99 57.11 7.45
CA ARG A 29 -31.64 57.31 8.02
C ARG A 29 -31.46 58.81 8.39
N VAL A 30 -30.51 59.29 9.19
CA VAL A 30 -29.13 58.87 9.53
C VAL A 30 -28.78 59.47 10.91
N ASP A 31 -28.13 58.72 11.82
CA ASP A 31 -26.89 59.20 12.47
C ASP A 31 -26.05 58.02 13.01
N ALA A 32 -24.74 58.21 13.12
CA ALA A 32 -23.77 57.18 13.48
C ALA A 32 -23.45 57.20 14.98
N GLY A 33 -24.19 56.41 15.75
CA GLY A 33 -23.83 55.99 17.11
C GLY A 33 -23.71 54.47 17.14
N GLY A 34 -22.50 53.97 16.86
CA GLY A 34 -22.21 52.54 16.78
C GLY A 34 -21.98 51.88 18.13
N ASP A 35 -22.92 52.02 19.06
CA ASP A 35 -22.92 51.23 20.29
C ASP A 35 -23.62 49.90 19.98
N ALA A 36 -22.81 48.87 19.68
CA ALA A 36 -23.22 47.52 20.04
C ALA A 36 -23.46 47.49 21.56
N PRO A 37 -24.40 46.69 22.08
CA PRO A 37 -24.46 46.49 23.53
C PRO A 37 -23.06 46.08 24.02
N PRO A 38 -22.54 46.66 25.12
CA PRO A 38 -21.26 46.24 25.64
C PRO A 38 -21.30 44.74 25.89
N ASP A 39 -20.21 44.04 25.61
CA ASP A 39 -20.13 42.64 25.97
C ASP A 39 -20.17 42.53 27.50
N GLU A 40 -21.08 41.72 28.01
CA GLU A 40 -21.25 41.46 29.45
C GLU A 40 -21.01 39.96 29.76
N LEU A 41 -20.61 39.17 28.75
CA LEU A 41 -20.24 37.78 28.95
C LEU A 41 -18.83 37.73 29.56
N ARG A 42 -18.69 36.99 30.65
CA ARG A 42 -17.38 36.77 31.28
C ARG A 42 -16.70 35.55 30.65
N PRO A 43 -15.42 35.66 30.26
CA PRO A 43 -14.67 34.51 29.76
C PRO A 43 -14.65 33.37 30.77
N TYR A 44 -14.58 32.13 30.28
CA TYR A 44 -14.36 30.93 31.10
C TYR A 44 -13.44 29.96 30.38
N VAL A 45 -12.76 29.10 31.14
CA VAL A 45 -11.93 28.03 30.58
C VAL A 45 -12.83 26.92 30.06
N VAL A 46 -12.67 26.59 28.77
CA VAL A 46 -13.41 25.53 28.06
C VAL A 46 -12.77 24.17 28.31
N SER A 47 -11.43 24.11 28.27
CA SER A 47 -10.65 22.88 28.43
C SER A 47 -9.21 23.19 28.84
N THR A 48 -8.55 22.22 29.46
CA THR A 48 -7.10 22.24 29.72
C THR A 48 -6.47 20.94 29.25
N SER A 49 -5.23 21.02 28.77
CA SER A 49 -4.35 19.86 28.54
C SER A 49 -3.07 20.10 29.33
N PRO A 50 -2.67 19.23 30.28
CA PRO A 50 -3.42 18.09 30.80
C PRO A 50 -4.79 18.47 31.38
N ALA A 51 -5.72 17.52 31.37
CA ALA A 51 -6.99 17.66 32.04
C ALA A 51 -6.82 17.59 33.56
N SER A 52 -7.69 18.27 34.31
CA SER A 52 -7.68 18.17 35.78
C SER A 52 -8.09 16.74 36.19
N GLY A 53 -7.22 16.05 36.91
CA GLY A 53 -7.33 14.64 37.26
C GLY A 53 -6.49 13.68 36.40
N SER A 54 -5.74 14.17 35.39
CA SER A 54 -4.79 13.34 34.65
C SER A 54 -3.68 12.79 35.55
N ALA A 55 -3.28 11.55 35.28
CA ALA A 55 -2.11 10.89 35.85
C ALA A 55 -1.13 10.50 34.73
N ASP A 56 0.09 10.13 35.09
CA ASP A 56 1.17 9.72 34.18
C ASP A 56 1.47 10.76 33.08
N VAL A 57 1.30 12.05 33.39
CA VAL A 57 1.60 13.16 32.48
C VAL A 57 3.12 13.23 32.22
N PRO A 58 3.59 13.39 30.97
CA PRO A 58 5.01 13.55 30.68
C PRO A 58 5.62 14.76 31.43
N PRO A 59 6.86 14.66 31.92
CA PRO A 59 7.48 15.73 32.70
C PRO A 59 7.76 17.00 31.86
N ASP A 60 7.86 16.85 30.54
CA ASP A 60 8.05 17.90 29.54
C ASP A 60 6.75 18.36 28.86
N GLU A 61 5.58 17.85 29.29
CA GLU A 61 4.27 18.19 28.73
C GLU A 61 3.93 19.68 28.92
N TRP A 62 3.54 20.34 27.83
CA TRP A 62 3.03 21.70 27.85
C TRP A 62 1.64 21.79 28.49
N ILE A 63 1.38 22.87 29.22
CA ILE A 63 0.09 23.10 29.88
C ILE A 63 -0.71 24.12 29.07
N ASP A 64 -1.64 23.63 28.24
CA ASP A 64 -2.54 24.44 27.43
C ASP A 64 -3.86 24.74 28.15
N VAL A 65 -4.31 25.99 28.09
CA VAL A 65 -5.58 26.47 28.65
C VAL A 65 -6.39 27.16 27.55
N THR A 66 -7.55 26.60 27.21
CA THR A 66 -8.46 27.15 26.19
C THR A 66 -9.57 27.97 26.83
N PHE A 67 -9.79 29.19 26.37
CA PHE A 67 -10.84 30.12 26.84
C PHE A 67 -12.02 30.22 25.86
N SER A 68 -13.20 30.58 26.37
CA SER A 68 -14.44 30.76 25.59
C SER A 68 -14.33 31.84 24.52
N GLU A 69 -13.46 32.83 24.72
CA GLU A 69 -13.35 34.04 23.92
C GLU A 69 -11.97 34.71 24.04
N PRO A 70 -11.63 35.65 23.13
CA PRO A 70 -10.30 36.26 23.10
C PRO A 70 -9.99 37.12 24.33
N ILE A 71 -8.93 36.77 25.05
CA ILE A 71 -8.42 37.49 26.22
C ILE A 71 -7.57 38.69 25.79
N ALA A 72 -7.76 39.85 26.40
CA ALA A 72 -7.03 41.08 26.08
C ALA A 72 -5.84 41.30 27.01
N GLU A 73 -6.08 41.40 28.32
CA GLU A 73 -5.08 41.72 29.33
C GLU A 73 -5.21 40.81 30.58
N GLY A 74 -4.21 40.85 31.45
CA GLY A 74 -4.20 40.13 32.74
C GLY A 74 -3.49 38.77 32.73
N GLY A 75 -3.52 38.09 33.88
CA GLY A 75 -3.22 36.66 33.97
C GLY A 75 -2.18 36.19 34.99
N GLY A 76 -2.55 36.12 36.26
CA GLY A 76 -1.75 35.50 37.32
C GLY A 76 -1.76 33.96 37.27
N VAL A 77 -0.98 33.35 36.39
CA VAL A 77 -0.69 31.90 36.40
C VAL A 77 0.32 31.56 37.50
N THR A 78 0.02 30.55 38.32
CA THR A 78 1.02 29.94 39.20
C THR A 78 0.97 28.42 39.10
N VAL A 79 2.10 27.80 38.76
CA VAL A 79 2.27 26.34 38.77
C VAL A 79 3.11 25.93 39.99
N THR A 80 2.68 24.88 40.68
CA THR A 80 3.44 24.28 41.78
C THR A 80 3.48 22.76 41.66
N ALA A 81 4.64 22.15 41.83
CA ALA A 81 4.84 20.70 41.94
C ALA A 81 5.09 20.36 43.41
N ASP A 82 4.24 19.50 44.00
CA ASP A 82 4.27 19.13 45.43
C ASP A 82 4.34 20.32 46.41
N GLY A 83 3.76 21.46 46.02
CA GLY A 83 3.76 22.70 46.79
C GLY A 83 5.01 23.58 46.64
N THR A 84 6.00 23.14 45.86
CA THR A 84 7.13 23.98 45.42
C THR A 84 6.77 24.72 44.14
N ALA A 85 7.11 26.00 44.01
CA ALA A 85 6.84 26.77 42.80
C ALA A 85 7.70 26.28 41.63
N VAL A 86 7.06 26.06 40.48
CA VAL A 86 7.73 25.72 39.21
C VAL A 86 8.06 27.02 38.48
N ALA A 87 9.27 27.13 37.94
CA ALA A 87 9.66 28.24 37.08
C ALA A 87 9.03 28.04 35.69
N LEU A 88 8.47 29.11 35.13
CA LEU A 88 7.76 29.11 33.85
C LEU A 88 8.46 30.05 32.86
N GLU A 89 8.50 29.64 31.60
CA GLU A 89 8.83 30.53 30.48
C GLU A 89 7.72 31.59 30.28
N PRO A 90 7.98 32.67 29.53
CA PRO A 90 6.98 33.68 29.22
C PRO A 90 5.72 33.08 28.58
N LEU A 91 4.56 33.31 29.23
CA LEU A 91 3.25 32.83 28.81
C LEU A 91 2.98 33.05 27.31
N HIS A 92 2.80 31.96 26.56
CA HIS A 92 2.58 31.99 25.12
C HIS A 92 1.09 32.00 24.80
N TRP A 93 0.70 32.76 23.78
CA TRP A 93 -0.69 32.87 23.32
C TRP A 93 -0.77 32.60 21.84
N ASP A 94 -1.83 31.91 21.42
CA ASP A 94 -2.19 31.81 20.00
C ASP A 94 -2.60 33.17 19.40
N ASP A 95 -2.59 33.27 18.07
CA ASP A 95 -2.95 34.49 17.33
C ASP A 95 -4.38 34.98 17.64
N ALA A 96 -5.30 34.08 17.98
CA ALA A 96 -6.67 34.43 18.35
C ALA A 96 -6.83 34.86 19.81
N ARG A 97 -5.79 34.69 20.65
CA ARG A 97 -5.78 34.89 22.11
C ARG A 97 -6.86 34.10 22.86
N ARG A 98 -7.12 32.87 22.42
CA ARG A 98 -8.02 31.90 23.04
C ARG A 98 -7.30 30.71 23.67
N VAL A 99 -6.07 30.42 23.29
CA VAL A 99 -5.25 29.35 23.87
C VAL A 99 -4.02 29.97 24.50
N LEU A 100 -3.82 29.68 25.78
CA LEU A 100 -2.65 30.04 26.56
C LEU A 100 -1.83 28.78 26.81
N SER A 101 -0.62 28.73 26.24
CA SER A 101 0.35 27.66 26.46
C SER A 101 1.34 28.09 27.55
N ILE A 102 1.52 27.22 28.54
CA ILE A 102 2.38 27.42 29.70
C ILE A 102 3.48 26.34 29.68
N GLU A 103 4.72 26.78 29.48
CA GLU A 103 5.91 25.91 29.41
C GLU A 103 6.75 26.04 30.71
N PRO A 104 7.04 24.92 31.41
CA PRO A 104 8.03 24.89 32.49
C PRO A 104 9.47 25.11 31.99
N VAL A 105 10.27 25.90 32.72
CA VAL A 105 11.70 26.16 32.38
C VAL A 105 12.57 24.92 32.55
N GLU A 106 12.22 24.09 33.53
CA GLU A 106 12.81 22.77 33.76
C GLU A 106 11.66 21.75 33.76
N ALA A 107 11.94 20.54 33.27
CA ALA A 107 10.97 19.45 33.26
C ALA A 107 10.38 19.22 34.66
N LEU A 108 9.06 19.02 34.70
CA LEU A 108 8.31 18.82 35.93
C LEU A 108 8.86 17.60 36.70
N PRO A 109 9.00 17.67 38.04
CA PRO A 109 9.60 16.56 38.79
C PRO A 109 8.78 15.27 38.65
N SER A 110 9.47 14.14 38.48
CA SER A 110 8.82 12.83 38.33
C SER A 110 7.98 12.46 39.56
N ARG A 111 6.83 11.81 39.32
CA ARG A 111 5.84 11.45 40.35
C ARG A 111 5.27 12.63 41.15
N ALA A 112 5.48 13.88 40.73
CA ALA A 112 4.99 15.04 41.45
C ALA A 112 3.52 15.35 41.15
N ARG A 113 2.81 15.82 42.17
CA ARG A 113 1.44 16.32 42.03
C ARG A 113 1.48 17.81 41.69
N VAL A 114 1.26 18.10 40.41
CA VAL A 114 1.29 19.45 39.86
C VAL A 114 -0.07 20.13 40.01
N GLN A 115 -0.05 21.40 40.39
CA GLN A 115 -1.22 22.25 40.53
C GLN A 115 -1.00 23.52 39.72
N VAL A 116 -1.89 23.77 38.75
CA VAL A 116 -1.90 24.96 37.90
C VAL A 116 -3.08 25.81 38.33
N ARG A 117 -2.82 27.00 38.84
CA ARG A 117 -3.86 27.95 39.23
C ARG A 117 -3.88 29.11 38.25
N ILE A 118 -5.00 29.24 37.55
CA ILE A 118 -5.38 30.35 36.70
C ILE A 118 -6.21 31.30 37.57
N ALA A 119 -5.69 32.50 37.84
CA ALA A 119 -6.40 33.51 38.61
C ALA A 119 -7.60 34.08 37.84
N ASP A 120 -8.48 34.82 38.53
CA ASP A 120 -9.65 35.49 37.98
C ASP A 120 -9.36 36.90 37.41
N ASP A 121 -8.08 37.24 37.24
CA ASP A 121 -7.57 38.54 36.80
C ASP A 121 -7.22 38.60 35.30
N PHE A 122 -7.66 37.61 34.50
CA PHE A 122 -7.68 37.70 33.03
C PHE A 122 -8.96 38.42 32.58
N GLU A 123 -8.85 39.38 31.66
CA GLU A 123 -9.98 40.15 31.11
C GLU A 123 -10.11 39.97 29.59
N ASP A 124 -11.34 39.90 29.09
CA ASP A 124 -11.64 39.92 27.65
C ASP A 124 -11.38 41.31 27.00
N ARG A 125 -11.70 41.45 25.71
CA ARG A 125 -11.56 42.73 24.97
C ARG A 125 -12.58 43.82 25.36
N ALA A 126 -13.58 43.51 26.19
CA ALA A 126 -14.53 44.45 26.75
C ALA A 126 -14.22 44.83 28.22
N GLY A 127 -13.27 44.15 28.86
CA GLY A 127 -12.92 44.34 30.28
C GLY A 127 -13.71 43.45 31.24
N ASN A 128 -14.33 42.36 30.76
CA ASN A 128 -15.00 41.40 31.63
C ASN A 128 -13.97 40.42 32.22
N PRO A 129 -13.85 40.32 33.55
CA PRO A 129 -12.91 39.39 34.18
C PRO A 129 -13.38 37.94 34.05
N LEU A 130 -12.42 37.01 34.09
CA LEU A 130 -12.65 35.57 34.09
C LEU A 130 -13.72 35.19 35.12
N ARG A 131 -14.68 34.37 34.68
CA ARG A 131 -15.91 34.07 35.41
C ARG A 131 -15.65 33.56 36.84
N GLU A 132 -14.64 32.72 36.99
CA GLU A 132 -14.12 32.18 38.25
C GLU A 132 -12.68 31.67 38.03
N PRO A 133 -11.82 31.65 39.07
CA PRO A 133 -10.45 31.13 38.94
C PRO A 133 -10.47 29.60 38.80
N VAL A 134 -9.54 29.06 38.01
CA VAL A 134 -9.47 27.63 37.70
C VAL A 134 -8.26 26.99 38.35
N LEU A 135 -8.45 25.82 38.97
CA LEU A 135 -7.40 24.98 39.51
C LEU A 135 -7.36 23.65 38.75
N VAL A 136 -6.33 23.46 37.93
CA VAL A 136 -5.99 22.16 37.33
C VAL A 136 -5.06 21.44 38.29
N VAL A 137 -5.30 20.15 38.49
CA VAL A 137 -4.38 19.28 39.23
C VAL A 137 -4.10 18.06 38.37
N PHE A 138 -2.85 17.69 38.20
CA PHE A 138 -2.46 16.44 37.55
C PHE A 138 -1.24 15.82 38.23
N GLU A 139 -0.96 14.56 37.94
CA GLU A 139 0.19 13.83 38.45
C GLU A 139 1.14 13.51 37.30
N VAL A 140 2.40 13.93 37.45
CA VAL A 140 3.48 13.67 36.48
C VAL A 140 3.91 12.23 36.61
N GLY A 141 4.14 11.55 35.49
CA GLY A 141 4.63 10.18 35.45
C GLY A 141 6.02 10.02 36.07
N ASP A 142 6.52 8.79 36.08
CA ASP A 142 7.95 8.62 36.31
C ASP A 142 8.76 9.05 35.07
N ALA A 143 9.96 9.59 35.30
CA ALA A 143 10.87 10.08 34.27
C ALA A 143 12.26 9.43 34.33
N ALA A 144 12.54 8.57 35.32
CA ALA A 144 13.78 7.80 35.35
C ALA A 144 13.86 6.84 34.15
N ALA A 145 15.05 6.51 33.66
CA ALA A 145 15.19 5.33 32.82
C ALA A 145 15.40 4.12 33.76
N PRO A 146 14.75 2.98 33.53
CA PRO A 146 14.92 1.81 34.39
C PRO A 146 16.35 1.31 34.29
N ARG A 147 16.87 0.73 35.37
CA ARG A 147 18.25 0.23 35.50
C ARG A 147 18.27 -1.15 36.10
N VAL A 148 19.20 -1.99 35.64
CA VAL A 148 19.58 -3.18 36.41
C VAL A 148 20.29 -2.72 37.69
N ILE A 149 19.89 -3.26 38.84
CA ILE A 149 20.50 -2.98 40.15
C ILE A 149 21.12 -4.23 40.80
N ALA A 150 20.80 -5.41 40.30
CA ALA A 150 21.42 -6.67 40.70
C ALA A 150 21.23 -7.74 39.62
N SER A 151 22.18 -8.65 39.49
CA SER A 151 22.00 -9.93 38.83
C SER A 151 22.56 -11.08 39.66
N GLU A 152 22.04 -12.28 39.42
CA GLU A 152 22.56 -13.55 39.95
C GLU A 152 22.74 -14.51 38.75
N PRO A 153 23.96 -14.89 38.34
CA PRO A 153 25.26 -14.47 38.90
C PRO A 153 25.53 -12.97 38.73
N VAL A 154 26.43 -12.43 39.56
CA VAL A 154 26.82 -11.01 39.51
C VAL A 154 27.72 -10.77 38.30
N VAL A 155 27.71 -9.56 37.75
CA VAL A 155 28.62 -9.19 36.64
C VAL A 155 30.08 -9.46 37.02
N GLY A 156 30.76 -10.26 36.21
CA GLY A 156 32.14 -10.68 36.40
C GLY A 156 32.33 -11.95 37.26
N ASP A 157 31.27 -12.67 37.62
CA ASP A 157 31.37 -13.84 38.50
C ASP A 157 32.26 -14.96 37.94
N THR A 158 32.88 -15.72 38.84
CA THR A 158 33.79 -16.81 38.47
C THR A 158 33.54 -18.07 39.28
N GLY A 159 33.56 -19.23 38.62
CA GLY A 159 33.27 -20.50 39.27
C GLY A 159 31.79 -20.83 39.35
N VAL A 160 30.96 -20.22 38.50
CA VAL A 160 29.53 -20.49 38.39
C VAL A 160 29.32 -21.96 38.00
N SER A 161 28.32 -22.64 38.58
CA SER A 161 27.95 -24.00 38.18
C SER A 161 27.50 -24.04 36.71
N ALA A 162 27.91 -25.06 35.94
CA ALA A 162 27.40 -25.23 34.58
C ALA A 162 25.92 -25.69 34.58
N ARG A 163 25.39 -26.10 35.74
CA ARG A 163 23.97 -26.40 35.97
C ARG A 163 23.15 -25.17 36.36
N LEU A 164 23.68 -23.95 36.24
CA LEU A 164 22.90 -22.73 36.39
C LEU A 164 21.76 -22.70 35.36
N GLY A 165 20.56 -23.06 35.79
CA GLY A 165 19.36 -23.16 34.92
C GLY A 165 18.62 -21.84 34.72
N ALA A 166 18.97 -20.77 35.44
CA ALA A 166 18.42 -19.44 35.22
C ALA A 166 19.37 -18.34 35.70
N ILE A 167 19.32 -17.19 35.04
CA ILE A 167 19.92 -15.93 35.48
C ILE A 167 18.79 -15.04 36.00
N GLU A 168 18.93 -14.50 37.20
CA GLU A 168 17.98 -13.50 37.73
C GLU A 168 18.54 -12.09 37.53
N VAL A 169 17.70 -11.17 37.08
CA VAL A 169 18.06 -9.77 36.80
C VAL A 169 17.01 -8.88 37.44
N ARG A 170 17.42 -8.04 38.39
CA ARG A 170 16.51 -7.15 39.14
C ARG A 170 16.73 -5.70 38.74
N PHE A 171 15.62 -5.03 38.47
CA PHE A 171 15.54 -3.63 38.06
C PHE A 171 15.14 -2.75 39.26
N ASP A 172 15.39 -1.44 39.19
CA ASP A 172 14.98 -0.48 40.22
C ASP A 172 13.50 -0.09 40.16
N GLU A 173 12.86 -0.21 39.00
CA GLU A 173 11.42 -0.01 38.81
C GLU A 173 10.73 -1.17 38.06
N PRO A 174 9.38 -1.29 38.10
CA PRO A 174 8.64 -2.28 37.34
C PRO A 174 8.71 -2.05 35.83
N MET A 175 8.96 -3.13 35.09
CA MET A 175 9.20 -3.12 33.65
C MET A 175 7.94 -3.45 32.83
N ASP A 176 7.88 -3.09 31.54
CA ASP A 176 6.86 -3.67 30.65
C ASP A 176 7.22 -5.14 30.44
N ALA A 177 6.43 -6.03 31.06
CA ALA A 177 6.67 -7.47 31.04
C ALA A 177 6.61 -8.10 29.62
N ARG A 178 6.20 -7.33 28.60
CA ARG A 178 6.17 -7.73 27.19
C ARG A 178 7.32 -7.12 26.35
N ALA A 179 8.13 -6.23 26.92
CA ALA A 179 9.23 -5.55 26.23
C ALA A 179 10.58 -6.25 26.46
N GLY A 180 11.42 -6.22 25.42
CA GLY A 180 12.80 -6.70 25.45
C GLY A 180 12.99 -8.21 25.31
N THR A 181 14.21 -8.59 24.92
CA THR A 181 14.66 -9.98 24.79
C THR A 181 16.05 -10.16 25.40
N ALA A 182 16.21 -11.23 26.17
CA ALA A 182 17.48 -11.65 26.71
C ALA A 182 18.14 -12.67 25.77
N ARG A 183 19.43 -12.50 25.47
CA ARG A 183 20.21 -13.41 24.60
C ARG A 183 21.52 -13.81 25.28
N LEU A 184 21.73 -15.12 25.41
CA LEU A 184 22.96 -15.68 25.98
C LEU A 184 23.99 -15.92 24.87
N GLU A 185 25.20 -15.42 25.06
CA GLU A 185 26.36 -15.63 24.20
C GLU A 185 27.43 -16.43 24.95
N GLY A 186 28.04 -17.40 24.27
CA GLY A 186 29.17 -18.18 24.80
C GLY A 186 29.42 -19.46 23.98
N PRO A 187 30.35 -20.32 24.42
CA PRO A 187 30.69 -21.55 23.71
C PRO A 187 29.65 -22.66 23.91
N GLY A 188 29.66 -23.63 23.00
CA GLY A 188 28.86 -24.86 23.08
C GLY A 188 27.43 -24.68 22.55
N THR A 189 26.47 -25.29 23.24
CA THR A 189 25.03 -25.25 22.91
C THR A 189 24.26 -24.29 23.81
N ALA A 190 24.95 -23.37 24.49
CA ALA A 190 24.35 -22.48 25.47
C ALA A 190 23.30 -21.56 24.85
N ARG A 191 22.12 -21.47 25.47
CA ARG A 191 21.01 -20.64 24.99
C ARG A 191 20.05 -20.25 26.11
N VAL A 192 19.25 -19.22 25.83
CA VAL A 192 18.02 -18.92 26.57
C VAL A 192 16.91 -19.85 26.05
N ILE A 193 16.14 -20.45 26.98
CA ILE A 193 14.95 -21.26 26.67
C ILE A 193 13.68 -20.45 26.87
N GLU A 194 13.63 -19.69 27.96
CA GLU A 194 12.46 -18.91 28.39
C GLU A 194 12.98 -17.63 29.07
N GLN A 195 12.23 -16.54 28.94
CA GLN A 195 12.38 -15.37 29.81
C GLN A 195 11.03 -15.08 30.45
N ARG A 196 11.03 -14.81 31.76
CA ARG A 196 9.79 -14.62 32.51
C ARG A 196 9.96 -13.61 33.62
N TRP A 197 9.01 -12.70 33.72
CA TRP A 197 8.92 -11.75 34.83
C TRP A 197 8.33 -12.40 36.08
N ALA A 198 9.04 -12.26 37.19
CA ALA A 198 8.54 -12.39 38.55
C ALA A 198 8.33 -10.97 39.11
N GLU A 199 7.16 -10.70 39.69
CA GLU A 199 6.87 -9.46 40.44
C GLU A 199 7.35 -8.13 39.79
N GLY A 200 7.09 -7.93 38.49
CA GLY A 200 7.20 -6.63 37.80
C GLY A 200 8.63 -6.11 37.54
N ALA A 201 9.55 -6.19 38.50
CA ALA A 201 10.91 -5.65 38.44
C ALA A 201 12.00 -6.74 38.54
N LEU A 202 11.64 -8.03 38.51
CA LEU A 202 12.59 -9.15 38.52
C LEU A 202 12.38 -10.02 37.27
N LEU A 203 13.34 -10.01 36.36
CA LEU A 203 13.39 -10.90 35.20
C LEU A 203 14.14 -12.18 35.57
N ARG A 204 13.53 -13.33 35.34
CA ARG A 204 14.20 -14.63 35.36
C ARG A 204 14.40 -15.10 33.93
N VAL A 205 15.65 -15.33 33.52
CA VAL A 205 16.01 -15.84 32.21
C VAL A 205 16.45 -17.29 32.34
N THR A 206 15.60 -18.23 31.96
CA THR A 206 15.88 -19.66 31.97
C THR A 206 16.88 -20.01 30.87
N ILE A 207 17.96 -20.69 31.22
CA ILE A 207 19.07 -21.02 30.33
C ILE A 207 19.46 -22.50 30.43
N GLU A 208 20.12 -23.01 29.40
CA GLU A 208 20.74 -24.34 29.39
C GLU A 208 22.02 -24.36 28.55
N GLY A 209 22.71 -25.51 28.54
CA GLY A 209 23.80 -25.77 27.60
C GLY A 209 25.12 -25.08 27.95
N LEU A 210 25.25 -24.56 29.17
CA LEU A 210 26.54 -24.07 29.68
C LEU A 210 27.55 -25.21 29.71
N SER A 211 28.78 -24.91 29.30
CA SER A 211 29.94 -25.78 29.44
C SER A 211 30.74 -25.37 30.68
N HIS A 212 31.49 -26.30 31.27
CA HIS A 212 32.44 -25.99 32.35
C HIS A 212 33.63 -25.16 31.83
N GLU A 213 34.34 -24.49 32.74
CA GLU A 213 35.53 -23.66 32.48
C GLU A 213 35.36 -22.65 31.31
N SER A 214 34.16 -22.09 31.15
CA SER A 214 33.74 -21.33 29.96
C SER A 214 33.17 -19.95 30.30
N ALA A 215 33.34 -18.99 29.40
CA ALA A 215 32.87 -17.61 29.57
C ALA A 215 31.54 -17.36 28.84
N TYR A 216 30.63 -16.64 29.50
CA TYR A 216 29.28 -16.35 29.05
C TYR A 216 28.91 -14.87 29.23
N ARG A 217 28.01 -14.38 28.37
CA ARG A 217 27.53 -12.99 28.34
C ARG A 217 26.02 -12.99 28.05
N LEU A 218 25.22 -12.49 28.99
CA LEU A 218 23.78 -12.28 28.81
C LEU A 218 23.51 -10.83 28.37
N VAL A 219 23.12 -10.66 27.12
CA VAL A 219 22.73 -9.38 26.52
C VAL A 219 21.24 -9.13 26.78
N LEU A 220 20.88 -7.88 27.11
CA LEU A 220 19.51 -7.46 27.38
C LEU A 220 19.11 -6.39 26.35
N ASP A 221 18.42 -6.80 25.29
CA ASP A 221 18.08 -5.94 24.16
C ASP A 221 16.62 -5.46 24.24
N GLY A 222 16.36 -4.17 23.98
CA GLY A 222 14.99 -3.64 23.78
C GLY A 222 14.06 -3.60 25.00
N PHE A 223 14.58 -3.77 26.22
CA PHE A 223 13.80 -3.66 27.45
C PHE A 223 13.35 -2.22 27.72
N THR A 224 12.07 -2.06 28.11
CA THR A 224 11.49 -0.77 28.54
C THR A 224 10.65 -0.95 29.80
N ASP A 225 10.39 0.15 30.50
CA ASP A 225 9.33 0.17 31.53
C ASP A 225 7.91 0.32 30.93
N ALA A 226 6.90 0.33 31.81
CA ALA A 226 5.49 0.44 31.44
C ALA A 226 5.09 1.76 30.75
N ALA A 227 5.88 2.83 30.90
CA ALA A 227 5.74 4.09 30.17
C ALA A 227 6.59 4.13 28.87
N GLY A 228 7.30 3.05 28.54
CA GLY A 228 8.04 2.89 27.29
C GLY A 228 9.45 3.48 27.28
N ARG A 229 9.99 3.92 28.43
CA ARG A 229 11.38 4.45 28.50
C ARG A 229 12.36 3.27 28.48
N ALA A 230 13.44 3.39 27.71
CA ALA A 230 14.40 2.30 27.48
C ALA A 230 15.36 2.07 28.66
N LEU A 231 15.78 0.82 28.85
CA LEU A 231 16.77 0.40 29.85
C LEU A 231 18.08 1.20 29.76
N ASP A 232 18.43 1.90 30.83
CA ASP A 232 19.75 2.50 31.03
C ASP A 232 20.76 1.41 31.38
N THR A 233 21.50 0.98 30.36
CA THR A 233 22.53 -0.05 30.48
C THR A 233 23.81 0.44 31.18
N THR A 234 23.99 1.75 31.36
CA THR A 234 25.30 2.33 31.77
C THR A 234 25.63 2.21 33.26
N ALA A 235 24.64 1.91 34.11
CA ALA A 235 24.78 1.98 35.57
C ALA A 235 25.29 0.68 36.25
N TYR A 236 25.05 -0.49 35.64
CA TYR A 236 25.38 -1.81 36.20
C TYR A 236 25.95 -2.79 35.16
N LEU A 237 25.71 -2.54 33.87
CA LEU A 237 26.19 -3.39 32.79
C LEU A 237 27.39 -2.72 32.12
N ASP A 238 28.59 -2.88 32.69
CA ASP A 238 29.83 -2.19 32.25
C ASP A 238 30.07 -2.24 30.72
N GLU A 239 29.69 -3.35 30.07
CA GLU A 239 29.74 -3.53 28.61
C GLU A 239 28.36 -3.75 27.96
N GLY A 240 27.26 -3.40 28.64
CA GLY A 240 25.89 -3.64 28.17
C GLY A 240 25.39 -5.08 28.28
N ALA A 241 26.03 -5.92 29.11
CA ALA A 241 25.62 -7.29 29.37
C ALA A 241 26.07 -7.79 30.75
N ILE A 242 25.43 -8.85 31.25
CA ILE A 242 25.87 -9.57 32.46
C ILE A 242 26.87 -10.65 32.02
N THR A 243 28.12 -10.54 32.46
CA THR A 243 29.18 -11.50 32.14
C THR A 243 29.48 -12.42 33.31
N PHE A 244 29.80 -13.69 33.05
CA PHE A 244 30.23 -14.65 34.08
C PHE A 244 31.08 -15.77 33.48
N THR A 245 31.77 -16.53 34.34
CA THR A 245 32.56 -17.71 33.94
C THR A 245 32.20 -18.93 34.80
N THR A 246 32.01 -20.07 34.15
CA THR A 246 31.75 -21.34 34.83
C THR A 246 33.02 -21.95 35.42
N GLY A 247 32.86 -22.70 36.50
CA GLY A 247 33.96 -23.39 37.17
C GLY A 247 34.36 -24.71 36.50
N PRO A 248 35.41 -25.38 37.04
CA PRO A 248 35.62 -26.80 36.80
C PRO A 248 34.38 -27.61 37.18
N ASP A 249 34.26 -28.80 36.61
CA ASP A 249 33.16 -29.71 36.95
C ASP A 249 33.28 -30.23 38.39
N ALA A 250 32.43 -29.68 39.25
CA ALA A 250 32.20 -30.08 40.63
C ALA A 250 30.71 -30.35 40.89
N ASP A 251 29.91 -30.40 39.82
CA ASP A 251 28.49 -30.64 39.90
C ASP A 251 28.24 -32.15 40.06
N ALA A 252 27.23 -32.54 40.83
CA ALA A 252 26.95 -33.95 41.11
C ALA A 252 25.93 -34.50 40.10
N PRO A 253 26.17 -35.67 39.48
CA PRO A 253 25.25 -36.28 38.53
C PRO A 253 23.94 -36.67 39.21
N ARG A 254 22.83 -36.53 38.50
CA ARG A 254 21.50 -36.89 38.99
C ARG A 254 20.83 -37.84 38.03
N VAL A 255 20.01 -38.74 38.55
CA VAL A 255 19.03 -39.46 37.74
C VAL A 255 17.92 -38.48 37.34
N VAL A 256 17.56 -38.46 36.06
CA VAL A 256 16.46 -37.63 35.53
C VAL A 256 15.23 -38.46 35.17
N ASP A 257 15.42 -39.72 34.80
CA ASP A 257 14.35 -40.66 34.51
C ASP A 257 14.89 -42.11 34.63
N ALA A 258 14.01 -43.06 34.95
CA ALA A 258 14.37 -44.46 35.14
C ALA A 258 13.23 -45.39 34.74
N SER A 259 13.56 -46.66 34.47
CA SER A 259 12.61 -47.73 34.18
C SER A 259 13.09 -49.01 34.88
N PRO A 260 12.46 -49.46 35.99
CA PRO A 260 11.32 -48.84 36.69
C PRO A 260 11.59 -47.41 37.19
N ALA A 261 10.53 -46.62 37.39
CA ALA A 261 10.64 -45.34 38.09
C ALA A 261 10.88 -45.52 39.59
N GLU A 262 11.34 -44.46 40.25
CA GLU A 262 11.45 -44.42 41.72
C GLU A 262 10.13 -44.74 42.41
N GLY A 263 10.19 -45.55 43.47
CA GLY A 263 9.02 -46.03 44.21
C GLY A 263 8.02 -46.85 43.40
N GLN A 264 8.32 -47.25 42.16
CA GLN A 264 7.32 -47.87 41.27
C GLN A 264 6.83 -49.22 41.83
N VAL A 265 5.51 -49.36 41.98
CA VAL A 265 4.86 -50.60 42.40
C VAL A 265 4.37 -51.43 41.20
N ASN A 266 4.11 -52.72 41.44
CA ASN A 266 3.62 -53.68 40.45
C ASN A 266 4.55 -53.88 39.23
N VAL A 267 5.87 -53.72 39.42
CA VAL A 267 6.86 -54.02 38.38
C VAL A 267 6.79 -55.50 37.99
N ALA A 268 6.86 -55.78 36.69
CA ALA A 268 6.82 -57.15 36.19
C ALA A 268 8.06 -57.95 36.65
N THR A 269 7.82 -59.14 37.21
CA THR A 269 8.90 -60.07 37.61
C THR A 269 9.70 -60.62 36.41
N LEU A 270 9.16 -60.44 35.19
CA LEU A 270 9.81 -60.78 33.93
C LEU A 270 10.57 -59.60 33.29
N THR A 271 10.62 -58.43 33.94
CA THR A 271 11.43 -57.28 33.49
C THR A 271 12.88 -57.73 33.27
N ARG A 272 13.39 -57.49 32.06
CA ARG A 272 14.71 -57.97 31.64
C ARG A 272 15.82 -56.97 31.84
N GLU A 273 15.48 -55.71 31.96
CA GLU A 273 16.40 -54.58 31.98
C GLU A 273 15.90 -53.53 32.98
N ILE A 274 16.82 -52.91 33.71
CA ILE A 274 16.60 -51.68 34.47
C ILE A 274 17.39 -50.60 33.75
N VAL A 275 16.72 -49.53 33.33
CA VAL A 275 17.32 -48.42 32.58
C VAL A 275 17.34 -47.18 33.47
N VAL A 276 18.47 -46.48 33.52
CA VAL A 276 18.61 -45.24 34.30
C VAL A 276 19.27 -44.18 33.43
N ALA A 277 18.63 -43.02 33.31
CA ALA A 277 19.13 -41.86 32.57
C ALA A 277 19.60 -40.76 33.54
N PHE A 278 20.72 -40.12 33.20
CA PHE A 278 21.35 -39.05 33.97
C PHE A 278 21.33 -37.73 33.19
N ASP A 279 21.39 -36.62 33.91
CA ASP A 279 21.49 -35.28 33.28
C ASP A 279 22.82 -35.04 32.56
N GLU A 280 23.89 -35.72 32.98
CA GLU A 280 25.24 -35.53 32.44
C GLU A 280 25.97 -36.83 32.03
N PRO A 281 27.04 -36.73 31.22
CA PRO A 281 27.85 -37.88 30.82
C PRO A 281 28.57 -38.52 32.00
N MET A 282 28.41 -39.83 32.15
CA MET A 282 28.94 -40.60 33.28
C MET A 282 30.29 -41.25 32.95
N ASP A 283 31.09 -41.59 33.98
CA ASP A 283 32.30 -42.39 33.78
C ASP A 283 31.93 -43.82 33.38
N VAL A 284 32.00 -44.09 32.07
CA VAL A 284 31.67 -45.37 31.45
C VAL A 284 32.50 -46.57 31.94
N THR A 285 33.61 -46.34 32.66
CA THR A 285 34.37 -47.42 33.31
C THR A 285 33.66 -47.95 34.56
N ARG A 286 32.85 -47.11 35.23
CA ARG A 286 31.99 -47.47 36.36
C ARG A 286 30.62 -47.91 35.82
N ARG A 287 30.32 -49.20 35.92
CA ARG A 287 29.11 -49.81 35.34
C ARG A 287 28.54 -50.94 36.19
N ALA A 288 28.81 -50.95 37.48
CA ALA A 288 28.34 -51.98 38.40
C ALA A 288 27.54 -51.34 39.54
N ALA A 289 26.37 -51.90 39.81
CA ALA A 289 25.45 -51.48 40.87
C ALA A 289 24.98 -52.72 41.65
N ARG A 290 24.72 -52.56 42.96
CA ARG A 290 24.19 -53.66 43.79
C ARG A 290 22.67 -53.63 43.71
N LEU A 291 22.06 -54.74 43.29
CA LEU A 291 20.62 -54.94 43.41
C LEU A 291 20.36 -55.70 44.72
N ASP A 292 19.71 -55.04 45.66
CA ASP A 292 19.26 -55.66 46.90
C ASP A 292 17.90 -56.32 46.66
N VAL A 293 17.85 -57.63 46.88
CA VAL A 293 16.68 -58.50 46.66
C VAL A 293 16.29 -59.12 48.03
N PRO A 294 15.01 -59.36 48.34
CA PRO A 294 14.61 -59.87 49.66
C PRO A 294 15.27 -61.21 50.00
N GLY A 295 16.31 -61.15 50.87
CA GLY A 295 17.08 -62.30 51.32
C GLY A 295 18.31 -62.67 50.47
N THR A 296 18.72 -61.87 49.48
CA THR A 296 19.96 -62.09 48.70
C THR A 296 20.49 -60.77 48.13
N GLU A 297 21.78 -60.49 48.32
CA GLU A 297 22.49 -59.38 47.65
C GLU A 297 23.06 -59.87 46.31
N MET A 298 22.98 -59.05 45.26
CA MET A 298 23.63 -59.34 43.99
C MET A 298 24.14 -58.09 43.26
N TRP A 299 25.04 -58.29 42.31
CA TRP A 299 25.63 -57.19 41.51
C TRP A 299 25.22 -57.30 40.06
N LEU A 300 24.65 -56.22 39.52
CA LEU A 300 24.38 -56.09 38.10
C LEU A 300 25.54 -55.35 37.42
N THR A 301 25.83 -55.71 36.17
CA THR A 301 26.75 -54.96 35.30
C THR A 301 25.93 -54.38 34.16
N GLY A 302 25.96 -53.06 34.01
CA GLY A 302 25.23 -52.36 32.97
C GLY A 302 26.08 -52.02 31.75
N THR A 303 25.40 -51.57 30.70
CA THR A 303 25.98 -51.03 29.46
C THR A 303 25.56 -49.58 29.28
N TRP A 304 26.53 -48.69 29.06
CA TRP A 304 26.29 -47.27 28.80
C TRP A 304 25.91 -47.01 27.33
N SER A 305 25.08 -45.99 27.11
CA SER A 305 24.80 -45.38 25.81
C SER A 305 26.04 -44.67 25.22
N GLU A 306 26.01 -44.37 23.92
CA GLU A 306 27.14 -43.70 23.24
C GLU A 306 27.41 -42.28 23.79
N ASP A 307 26.37 -41.57 24.23
CA ASP A 307 26.47 -40.26 24.88
C ASP A 307 26.82 -40.33 26.37
N SER A 308 27.00 -41.54 26.90
CA SER A 308 27.31 -41.84 28.31
C SER A 308 26.28 -41.36 29.34
N ARG A 309 25.06 -40.98 28.92
CA ARG A 309 23.98 -40.52 29.83
C ARG A 309 22.99 -41.57 30.27
N THR A 310 22.96 -42.76 29.66
CA THR A 310 22.00 -43.82 30.01
C THR A 310 22.74 -45.12 30.28
N ILE A 311 22.43 -45.79 31.40
CA ILE A 311 22.92 -47.15 31.70
C ILE A 311 21.75 -48.15 31.71
N THR A 312 21.96 -49.27 31.04
CA THR A 312 21.02 -50.40 31.01
C THR A 312 21.63 -51.59 31.77
N PHE A 313 21.00 -52.00 32.87
CA PHE A 313 21.38 -53.17 33.67
C PHE A 313 20.49 -54.38 33.33
N GLY A 314 21.08 -55.53 33.00
CA GLY A 314 20.31 -56.77 32.80
C GLY A 314 19.74 -57.30 34.13
N ALA A 315 18.42 -57.36 34.25
CA ALA A 315 17.66 -57.84 35.41
C ALA A 315 16.90 -59.18 35.17
N ALA A 316 17.05 -59.77 33.99
CA ALA A 316 16.32 -60.97 33.58
C ALA A 316 16.53 -62.17 34.53
N GLY A 317 15.48 -62.54 35.27
CA GLY A 317 15.54 -63.63 36.25
C GLY A 317 16.24 -63.27 37.57
N HIS A 318 16.41 -61.97 37.84
CA HIS A 318 17.06 -61.44 39.05
C HIS A 318 16.06 -60.78 40.02
N LEU A 319 14.84 -60.51 39.57
CA LEU A 319 13.77 -59.97 40.40
C LEU A 319 12.99 -61.07 41.12
N ALA A 320 12.80 -60.91 42.44
CA ALA A 320 11.93 -61.77 43.24
C ALA A 320 10.44 -61.47 42.97
N PRO A 321 9.52 -62.42 43.10
CA PRO A 321 8.09 -62.17 43.01
C PRO A 321 7.52 -61.51 44.28
N SER A 322 6.69 -60.48 44.09
CA SER A 322 6.01 -59.75 45.17
C SER A 322 6.97 -59.20 46.25
N GLY A 323 8.09 -58.62 45.83
CA GLY A 323 9.16 -58.12 46.70
C GLY A 323 9.59 -56.70 46.35
N ALA A 324 10.02 -55.95 47.36
CA ALA A 324 10.74 -54.68 47.17
C ALA A 324 12.19 -54.95 46.72
N HIS A 325 12.71 -54.09 45.87
CA HIS A 325 14.03 -54.12 45.27
C HIS A 325 14.63 -52.72 45.34
N ALA A 326 15.93 -52.64 45.60
CA ALA A 326 16.68 -51.40 45.62
C ALA A 326 17.93 -51.56 44.75
N LEU A 327 18.11 -50.74 43.72
CA LEU A 327 19.33 -50.74 42.91
C LEU A 327 20.25 -49.61 43.39
N ASP A 328 21.26 -49.93 44.19
CA ASP A 328 22.24 -48.99 44.75
C ASP A 328 23.14 -48.41 43.64
N LEU A 329 22.89 -47.14 43.29
CA LEU A 329 23.62 -46.39 42.28
C LEU A 329 24.74 -45.52 42.89
N THR A 330 24.92 -45.53 44.22
CA THR A 330 25.87 -44.65 44.94
C THR A 330 27.35 -44.90 44.62
N ALA A 331 27.66 -45.96 43.87
CA ALA A 331 28.99 -46.27 43.33
C ALA A 331 29.32 -45.58 41.99
N LEU A 332 28.32 -45.05 41.27
CA LEU A 332 28.50 -44.38 39.98
C LEU A 332 29.04 -42.95 40.15
N ARG A 333 29.83 -42.48 39.18
CA ARG A 333 30.45 -41.14 39.16
C ARG A 333 30.35 -40.57 37.74
N ASP A 334 30.35 -39.26 37.61
CA ASP A 334 30.55 -38.58 36.32
C ASP A 334 32.00 -38.72 35.81
N VAL A 335 32.29 -38.08 34.68
CA VAL A 335 33.62 -38.04 34.04
C VAL A 335 34.66 -37.27 34.87
N ALA A 336 34.27 -36.24 35.63
CA ALA A 336 35.16 -35.51 36.54
C ALA A 336 35.45 -36.27 37.84
N GLY A 337 34.58 -37.23 38.19
CA GLY A 337 34.66 -38.09 39.36
C GLY A 337 33.75 -37.66 40.52
N ASN A 338 32.78 -36.76 40.34
CA ASN A 338 31.87 -36.36 41.40
C ASN A 338 30.86 -37.48 41.73
N ALA A 339 30.37 -37.48 42.97
CA ALA A 339 29.45 -38.51 43.46
C ALA A 339 28.02 -38.19 43.06
N LEU A 340 27.25 -39.23 42.69
CA LEU A 340 25.82 -39.13 42.43
C LEU A 340 25.09 -38.38 43.55
N ASP A 341 24.27 -37.40 43.19
CA ASP A 341 23.36 -36.70 44.09
C ASP A 341 22.09 -37.57 44.28
N PRO A 342 21.89 -38.16 45.47
CA PRO A 342 20.74 -39.05 45.71
C PRO A 342 19.42 -38.27 45.81
N VAL A 343 19.45 -36.99 46.18
CA VAL A 343 18.28 -36.30 46.76
C VAL A 343 17.22 -35.93 45.72
N THR A 344 17.60 -35.77 44.45
CA THR A 344 16.70 -35.18 43.43
C THR A 344 15.68 -36.17 42.85
N TYR A 345 16.03 -37.45 42.74
CA TYR A 345 15.17 -38.48 42.14
C TYR A 345 15.10 -39.76 42.97
N LEU A 346 16.19 -40.17 43.62
CA LEU A 346 16.33 -41.47 44.29
C LEU A 346 16.06 -41.43 45.81
N GLU A 347 15.91 -40.23 46.38
CA GLU A 347 15.91 -39.90 47.81
C GLU A 347 17.16 -40.37 48.60
N ASP A 348 17.46 -41.69 48.64
CA ASP A 348 18.57 -42.29 49.39
C ASP A 348 19.77 -42.73 48.52
N GLY A 349 19.61 -42.78 47.20
CA GLY A 349 20.65 -43.12 46.23
C GLY A 349 20.58 -44.55 45.68
N ALA A 350 19.60 -45.34 46.11
CA ALA A 350 19.14 -46.51 45.39
C ALA A 350 17.88 -46.17 44.57
N LEU A 351 17.65 -46.89 43.47
CA LEU A 351 16.38 -46.87 42.75
C LEU A 351 15.46 -47.92 43.36
N ASP A 352 14.46 -47.51 44.15
CA ASP A 352 13.51 -48.43 44.78
C ASP A 352 12.34 -48.77 43.85
N PHE A 353 11.95 -50.04 43.84
CA PHE A 353 10.72 -50.49 43.18
C PHE A 353 10.19 -51.79 43.79
N ALA A 354 8.89 -52.04 43.67
CA ALA A 354 8.26 -53.26 44.14
C ALA A 354 7.68 -54.07 42.98
N THR A 355 8.12 -55.32 42.85
CA THR A 355 7.44 -56.28 42.00
C THR A 355 6.11 -56.70 42.63
N GLY A 356 5.14 -57.05 41.79
CA GLY A 356 3.82 -57.48 42.23
C GLY A 356 3.17 -58.48 41.28
N ALA A 357 2.06 -59.06 41.72
CA ALA A 357 1.16 -59.79 40.83
C ALA A 357 0.09 -58.81 40.33
N ASP A 358 0.04 -58.58 39.01
CA ASP A 358 -1.06 -57.80 38.43
C ASP A 358 -2.41 -58.51 38.62
N GLY A 359 -3.43 -57.71 38.89
CA GLY A 359 -4.76 -58.14 39.28
C GLY A 359 -5.73 -57.00 39.59
N ARG A 360 -5.36 -55.76 39.26
CA ARG A 360 -6.21 -54.56 39.32
C ARG A 360 -5.91 -53.75 38.06
N PRO A 361 -6.89 -53.23 37.31
CA PRO A 361 -6.57 -52.45 36.12
C PRO A 361 -5.81 -51.15 36.48
N PRO A 362 -5.02 -50.58 35.54
CA PRO A 362 -4.34 -49.30 35.75
C PRO A 362 -5.32 -48.14 35.95
N THR A 363 -4.88 -47.08 36.63
CA THR A 363 -5.67 -45.88 36.91
C THR A 363 -4.89 -44.60 36.63
N VAL A 364 -5.60 -43.52 36.27
CA VAL A 364 -5.02 -42.17 36.23
C VAL A 364 -4.98 -41.61 37.65
N VAL A 365 -3.84 -41.05 38.04
CA VAL A 365 -3.61 -40.46 39.37
C VAL A 365 -3.64 -38.93 39.35
N SER A 366 -3.27 -38.30 38.23
CA SER A 366 -3.35 -36.85 38.01
C SER A 366 -3.21 -36.49 36.53
N SER A 367 -3.68 -35.30 36.15
CA SER A 367 -3.45 -34.71 34.83
C SER A 367 -3.33 -33.19 34.89
N THR A 368 -2.81 -32.60 33.82
CA THR A 368 -2.80 -31.16 33.56
C THR A 368 -3.23 -30.94 32.09
N PRO A 369 -4.39 -30.30 31.82
CA PRO A 369 -5.41 -29.85 32.75
C PRO A 369 -5.97 -30.98 33.64
N VAL A 370 -6.45 -30.63 34.83
CA VAL A 370 -7.13 -31.58 35.73
C VAL A 370 -8.52 -31.94 35.20
N GLU A 371 -9.05 -33.10 35.57
CA GLU A 371 -10.42 -33.51 35.25
C GLU A 371 -11.46 -32.44 35.65
N GLY A 372 -12.36 -32.14 34.72
CA GLY A 372 -13.42 -31.14 34.88
C GLY A 372 -12.95 -29.69 34.91
N ALA A 373 -11.68 -29.41 34.54
CA ALA A 373 -11.13 -28.05 34.51
C ALA A 373 -11.96 -27.12 33.60
N ARG A 374 -12.06 -25.85 34.00
CA ARG A 374 -12.78 -24.81 33.25
C ARG A 374 -11.88 -23.60 33.03
N ASN A 375 -12.16 -22.86 31.96
CA ASN A 375 -11.39 -21.69 31.54
C ASN A 375 -9.90 -22.01 31.28
N VAL A 376 -9.62 -23.21 30.76
CA VAL A 376 -8.30 -23.56 30.25
C VAL A 376 -7.99 -22.67 29.04
N ARG A 377 -6.78 -22.13 28.90
CA ARG A 377 -6.45 -21.34 27.69
C ARG A 377 -6.39 -22.28 26.48
N ALA A 378 -6.97 -21.87 25.35
CA ALA A 378 -6.85 -22.62 24.09
C ALA A 378 -5.38 -22.70 23.60
N SER A 379 -4.54 -21.75 24.04
CA SER A 379 -3.11 -21.66 23.76
C SER A 379 -2.19 -22.48 24.69
N ILE A 380 -2.70 -23.46 25.46
CA ILE A 380 -1.79 -24.39 26.16
C ILE A 380 -1.01 -25.25 25.16
N GLU A 381 0.25 -25.57 25.50
CA GLU A 381 1.14 -26.29 24.58
C GLU A 381 1.08 -27.82 24.72
N GLU A 382 0.84 -28.32 25.92
CA GLU A 382 0.89 -29.76 26.23
C GLU A 382 -0.20 -30.16 27.23
N ILE A 383 -0.75 -31.36 27.06
CA ILE A 383 -1.56 -32.06 28.07
C ILE A 383 -0.72 -33.20 28.65
N VAL A 384 -0.67 -33.29 29.98
CA VAL A 384 0.10 -34.32 30.72
C VAL A 384 -0.85 -35.20 31.53
N VAL A 385 -0.66 -36.52 31.50
CA VAL A 385 -1.47 -37.52 32.23
C VAL A 385 -0.55 -38.51 32.93
N ARG A 386 -0.78 -38.76 34.23
CA ARG A 386 0.01 -39.68 35.06
C ARG A 386 -0.80 -40.90 35.49
N PHE A 387 -0.20 -42.08 35.43
CA PHE A 387 -0.80 -43.37 35.74
C PHE A 387 -0.20 -44.00 37.02
N ASP A 388 -0.93 -44.92 37.66
CA ASP A 388 -0.47 -45.64 38.85
C ASP A 388 0.63 -46.70 38.59
N ARG A 389 0.95 -46.96 37.31
CA ARG A 389 1.93 -47.97 36.87
C ARG A 389 2.37 -47.74 35.42
N ALA A 390 3.35 -48.54 34.99
CA ALA A 390 3.83 -48.57 33.61
C ALA A 390 2.76 -49.05 32.61
N MET A 391 2.51 -48.22 31.61
CA MET A 391 1.61 -48.48 30.48
C MET A 391 2.36 -49.09 29.29
N ASP A 392 1.64 -49.79 28.41
CA ASP A 392 2.15 -50.25 27.12
C ASP A 392 2.26 -49.06 26.15
N ARG A 393 3.48 -48.53 26.04
CA ARG A 393 3.82 -47.39 25.19
C ARG A 393 3.67 -47.69 23.70
N ASP A 394 3.81 -48.95 23.29
CA ASP A 394 3.70 -49.37 21.89
C ASP A 394 2.23 -49.61 21.49
N ALA A 395 1.34 -49.87 22.46
CA ALA A 395 -0.10 -50.04 22.23
C ALA A 395 -0.81 -48.75 21.76
N THR A 396 -0.29 -47.56 22.10
CA THR A 396 -0.95 -46.27 21.81
C THR A 396 0.02 -45.21 21.29
N ALA A 397 0.22 -45.17 19.97
CA ALA A 397 1.05 -44.15 19.30
C ALA A 397 0.41 -42.75 19.26
N THR A 398 -0.92 -42.67 19.34
CA THR A 398 -1.70 -41.42 19.28
C THR A 398 -2.90 -41.49 20.21
N VAL A 399 -3.25 -40.37 20.83
CA VAL A 399 -4.43 -40.22 21.70
C VAL A 399 -5.44 -39.26 21.05
N ARG A 400 -6.72 -39.64 21.11
CA ARG A 400 -7.83 -38.83 20.59
C ARG A 400 -8.08 -37.64 21.50
N VAL A 401 -8.22 -36.45 20.92
CA VAL A 401 -8.78 -35.27 21.62
C VAL A 401 -10.01 -34.82 20.84
N ASP A 402 -11.19 -34.89 21.46
CA ASP A 402 -12.48 -34.57 20.84
C ASP A 402 -13.07 -33.29 21.42
N ASP A 403 -13.44 -32.34 20.56
CA ASP A 403 -14.04 -31.06 20.92
C ASP A 403 -15.56 -30.99 20.61
N GLY A 404 -16.15 -32.11 20.18
CA GLY A 404 -17.53 -32.24 19.75
C GLY A 404 -17.80 -31.80 18.30
N VAL A 405 -16.78 -31.32 17.57
CA VAL A 405 -16.90 -30.82 16.19
C VAL A 405 -15.94 -31.56 15.24
N ALA A 406 -14.65 -31.52 15.53
CA ALA A 406 -13.58 -32.01 14.67
C ALA A 406 -12.44 -32.65 15.51
N PRO A 407 -12.68 -33.83 16.09
CA PRO A 407 -11.69 -34.55 16.89
C PRO A 407 -10.37 -34.86 16.18
N ILE A 408 -9.26 -34.61 16.88
CA ILE A 408 -7.88 -34.75 16.42
C ILE A 408 -7.18 -35.96 17.05
N ASP A 409 -6.14 -36.47 16.39
CA ASP A 409 -5.23 -37.48 16.95
C ASP A 409 -3.89 -36.83 17.28
N VAL A 410 -3.49 -36.86 18.55
CA VAL A 410 -2.27 -36.23 19.07
C VAL A 410 -1.21 -37.30 19.34
N PRO A 411 0.04 -37.16 18.84
CA PRO A 411 1.11 -38.11 19.13
C PRO A 411 1.37 -38.27 20.63
N ALA A 412 1.47 -39.51 21.09
CA ALA A 412 1.79 -39.85 22.47
C ALA A 412 3.31 -39.82 22.69
N ARG A 413 3.78 -39.02 23.65
CA ARG A 413 5.15 -39.11 24.20
C ARG A 413 5.08 -39.68 25.61
N TRP A 414 5.97 -40.61 25.95
CA TRP A 414 6.00 -41.29 27.25
C TRP A 414 7.36 -41.12 27.93
N ASN A 415 7.39 -41.10 29.26
CA ASN A 415 8.62 -41.24 30.03
C ASN A 415 9.22 -42.67 29.94
N LEU A 416 10.44 -42.88 30.45
CA LEU A 416 11.14 -44.16 30.40
C LEU A 416 10.41 -45.26 31.19
N ALA A 417 9.73 -44.92 32.27
CA ALA A 417 8.89 -45.85 33.03
C ALA A 417 7.55 -46.20 32.34
N GLY A 418 7.07 -45.37 31.41
CA GLY A 418 5.72 -45.49 30.84
C GLY A 418 4.60 -45.14 31.83
N THR A 419 4.90 -44.38 32.89
CA THR A 419 3.94 -43.91 33.91
C THR A 419 3.36 -42.53 33.60
N GLU A 420 3.98 -41.76 32.68
CA GLU A 420 3.54 -40.42 32.31
C GLU A 420 3.45 -40.25 30.79
N LEU A 421 2.32 -39.69 30.36
CA LEU A 421 1.94 -39.44 28.97
C LEU A 421 1.86 -37.93 28.72
N HIS A 422 2.48 -37.48 27.63
CA HIS A 422 2.58 -36.10 27.19
C HIS A 422 2.01 -35.96 25.76
N LEU A 423 1.16 -34.96 25.55
CA LEU A 423 0.41 -34.74 24.30
C LEU A 423 0.58 -33.29 23.81
N ASP A 424 1.30 -33.10 22.70
CA ASP A 424 1.59 -31.79 22.09
C ASP A 424 0.35 -31.20 21.38
N VAL A 425 -0.26 -30.17 21.98
CA VAL A 425 -1.53 -29.56 21.56
C VAL A 425 -1.39 -28.10 21.10
N ARG A 426 -0.17 -27.61 20.89
CA ARG A 426 0.12 -26.25 20.40
C ARG A 426 -0.70 -25.89 19.17
N ALA A 427 -1.50 -24.82 19.28
CA ALA A 427 -2.43 -24.33 18.26
C ALA A 427 -3.46 -25.37 17.75
N ARG A 428 -3.81 -26.38 18.56
CA ARG A 428 -4.79 -27.43 18.20
C ARG A 428 -6.09 -27.42 19.00
N LEU A 429 -6.17 -26.65 20.09
CA LEU A 429 -7.39 -26.52 20.88
C LEU A 429 -8.14 -25.26 20.45
N TYR A 430 -9.47 -25.35 20.33
CA TYR A 430 -10.34 -24.22 20.01
C TYR A 430 -10.90 -23.57 21.27
N ALA A 431 -10.99 -22.24 21.30
CA ALA A 431 -11.65 -21.51 22.38
C ALA A 431 -13.15 -21.84 22.50
N GLU A 432 -13.66 -21.71 23.72
CA GLU A 432 -15.07 -21.93 24.10
C GLU A 432 -15.61 -23.35 23.80
N ARG A 433 -14.73 -24.33 23.59
CA ARG A 433 -15.11 -25.74 23.41
C ARG A 433 -14.82 -26.58 24.66
N ALA A 434 -15.62 -27.63 24.82
CA ALA A 434 -15.36 -28.71 25.77
C ALA A 434 -14.54 -29.79 25.05
N HIS A 435 -13.39 -30.13 25.60
CA HIS A 435 -12.45 -31.12 25.07
C HIS A 435 -12.45 -32.37 25.93
N ARG A 436 -12.38 -33.54 25.29
CA ARG A 436 -12.24 -34.86 25.92
C ARG A 436 -11.02 -35.56 25.38
N VAL A 437 -10.15 -36.05 26.25
CA VAL A 437 -8.97 -36.85 25.87
C VAL A 437 -9.29 -38.33 26.09
N ASP A 438 -9.36 -39.15 25.03
CA ASP A 438 -9.76 -40.56 25.14
C ASP A 438 -8.63 -41.46 25.63
N LEU A 439 -8.74 -41.91 26.88
CA LEU A 439 -7.74 -42.79 27.50
C LEU A 439 -8.18 -44.26 27.53
N ARG A 440 -9.33 -44.62 26.93
CA ARG A 440 -9.90 -45.98 26.99
C ARG A 440 -9.10 -47.03 26.21
N ALA A 441 -8.29 -46.58 25.25
CA ALA A 441 -7.38 -47.44 24.50
C ALA A 441 -6.16 -47.89 25.33
N GLN A 442 -5.84 -47.19 26.42
CA GLN A 442 -4.62 -47.41 27.20
C GLN A 442 -4.66 -48.77 27.93
N ARG A 443 -3.50 -49.43 27.94
CA ARG A 443 -3.28 -50.74 28.57
C ARG A 443 -1.98 -50.71 29.35
N ASP A 444 -1.86 -51.54 30.38
CA ASP A 444 -0.56 -51.83 30.98
C ASP A 444 0.23 -52.86 30.16
N LEU A 445 1.48 -53.09 30.58
CA LEU A 445 2.40 -54.07 29.97
C LEU A 445 1.92 -55.53 30.03
N PHE A 446 0.82 -55.82 30.74
CA PHE A 446 0.17 -57.13 30.77
C PHE A 446 -1.05 -57.21 29.81
N GLY A 447 -1.39 -56.10 29.15
CA GLY A 447 -2.55 -55.95 28.27
C GLY A 447 -3.85 -55.61 29.01
N THR A 448 -3.80 -55.43 30.33
CA THR A 448 -4.96 -55.05 31.15
C THR A 448 -5.36 -53.62 30.80
N ALA A 449 -6.63 -53.41 30.44
CA ALA A 449 -7.15 -52.10 30.03
C ALA A 449 -7.32 -51.15 31.23
N LEU A 450 -7.21 -49.84 30.99
CA LEU A 450 -7.46 -48.79 31.98
C LEU A 450 -8.80 -48.98 32.72
N ASP A 451 -8.80 -48.74 34.04
CA ASP A 451 -10.02 -48.69 34.85
C ASP A 451 -10.79 -47.40 34.56
N VAL A 452 -11.61 -47.46 33.51
CA VAL A 452 -12.54 -46.38 33.13
C VAL A 452 -13.58 -46.08 34.20
N ALA A 453 -13.80 -46.98 35.17
CA ALA A 453 -14.68 -46.76 36.32
C ALA A 453 -13.93 -46.13 37.53
N GLY A 454 -12.65 -45.79 37.37
CA GLY A 454 -11.83 -45.12 38.38
C GLY A 454 -12.35 -43.73 38.73
N VAL A 455 -12.15 -43.32 39.99
CA VAL A 455 -12.72 -42.08 40.55
C VAL A 455 -12.18 -40.81 39.90
N TYR A 456 -10.99 -40.86 39.26
CA TYR A 456 -10.37 -39.68 38.67
C TYR A 456 -11.09 -39.22 37.40
N LEU A 457 -11.32 -40.09 36.42
CA LEU A 457 -11.87 -39.78 35.08
C LEU A 457 -13.41 -39.85 35.01
N GLY A 458 -14.11 -39.39 36.06
CA GLY A 458 -15.59 -39.29 36.09
C GLY A 458 -16.41 -40.61 36.01
N GLY A 459 -15.81 -41.72 35.55
CA GLY A 459 -16.46 -43.00 35.26
C GLY A 459 -16.66 -43.31 33.77
N ASP A 460 -16.14 -42.51 32.83
CA ASP A 460 -16.25 -42.74 31.38
C ASP A 460 -14.92 -43.09 30.67
N GLY A 461 -13.78 -42.78 31.30
CA GLY A 461 -12.44 -43.06 30.77
C GLY A 461 -11.91 -41.99 29.81
N GLU A 462 -12.54 -40.82 29.77
CA GLU A 462 -12.07 -39.65 29.05
C GLU A 462 -11.61 -38.58 30.08
N LEU A 463 -10.66 -37.72 29.71
CA LEU A 463 -10.26 -36.55 30.51
C LEU A 463 -10.94 -35.30 29.93
N ASP A 464 -11.90 -34.74 30.66
CA ASP A 464 -12.77 -33.64 30.24
C ASP A 464 -12.23 -32.28 30.75
N PHE A 465 -12.20 -31.26 29.89
CA PHE A 465 -12.00 -29.86 30.29
C PHE A 465 -12.69 -28.87 29.35
N THR A 466 -12.91 -27.63 29.77
CA THR A 466 -13.44 -26.55 28.90
C THR A 466 -12.46 -25.41 28.75
N THR A 467 -12.29 -24.95 27.52
CA THR A 467 -11.48 -23.78 27.20
C THR A 467 -12.18 -22.47 27.57
N ALA A 468 -11.40 -21.41 27.73
CA ALA A 468 -11.86 -20.04 28.00
C ALA A 468 -12.41 -19.36 26.72
N ASN A 469 -12.93 -18.14 26.89
CA ASN A 469 -13.31 -17.26 25.78
C ASN A 469 -12.12 -16.96 24.87
N GLY A 470 -12.39 -16.82 23.57
CA GLY A 470 -11.37 -16.48 22.58
C GLY A 470 -10.78 -15.08 22.81
N SER A 471 -9.49 -14.91 22.54
CA SER A 471 -8.81 -13.60 22.56
C SER A 471 -8.95 -12.82 21.25
N GLY A 472 -9.14 -13.53 20.13
CA GLY A 472 -9.09 -12.97 18.77
C GLY A 472 -7.71 -13.09 18.10
N GLU A 473 -6.69 -13.63 18.78
CA GLU A 473 -5.31 -13.77 18.27
C GLU A 473 -5.16 -14.82 17.16
N SER A 474 -6.10 -15.77 17.00
CA SER A 474 -5.97 -16.84 16.00
C SER A 474 -7.30 -17.43 15.57
N CYS A 475 -7.32 -18.23 14.50
CA CYS A 475 -8.51 -19.00 14.08
C CYS A 475 -9.04 -19.95 15.15
N THR A 476 -8.13 -20.56 15.93
CA THR A 476 -8.49 -21.45 17.04
C THR A 476 -8.98 -20.66 18.26
N ASP A 477 -8.48 -19.45 18.47
CA ASP A 477 -8.78 -18.58 19.61
C ASP A 477 -9.68 -17.37 19.24
N ALA A 478 -10.44 -17.48 18.14
CA ALA A 478 -11.23 -16.38 17.57
C ALA A 478 -12.32 -15.88 18.52
N LEU A 479 -12.54 -14.55 18.55
CA LEU A 479 -13.61 -13.93 19.32
C LEU A 479 -14.97 -14.44 18.84
N SER A 480 -15.84 -14.85 19.76
CA SER A 480 -17.17 -15.38 19.43
C SER A 480 -18.28 -14.42 19.86
N ILE A 481 -19.51 -14.70 19.40
CA ILE A 481 -20.74 -14.02 19.86
C ILE A 481 -20.90 -14.05 21.41
N ALA A 482 -20.34 -15.05 22.11
CA ALA A 482 -20.37 -15.12 23.57
C ALA A 482 -19.49 -14.05 24.27
N SER A 483 -18.48 -13.53 23.56
CA SER A 483 -17.64 -12.41 24.01
C SER A 483 -18.15 -11.03 23.57
N ALA A 484 -19.24 -10.99 22.78
CA ALA A 484 -19.78 -9.76 22.22
C ALA A 484 -20.73 -9.04 23.20
N THR A 485 -20.77 -7.71 23.09
CA THR A 485 -21.83 -6.89 23.68
C THR A 485 -23.05 -6.91 22.75
N PRO A 486 -24.26 -7.29 23.21
CA PRO A 486 -25.46 -7.23 22.40
C PRO A 486 -25.89 -5.79 22.10
N VAL A 487 -26.27 -5.51 20.86
CA VAL A 487 -26.68 -4.17 20.40
C VAL A 487 -28.17 -4.14 20.02
N ALA A 488 -28.80 -2.98 20.19
CA ALA A 488 -30.18 -2.77 19.78
C ALA A 488 -30.37 -3.07 18.29
N GLY A 489 -31.36 -3.92 17.98
CA GLY A 489 -31.58 -4.48 16.64
C GLY A 489 -31.20 -5.97 16.51
N GLY A 490 -30.51 -6.55 17.50
CA GLY A 490 -30.08 -7.96 17.47
C GLY A 490 -28.65 -8.17 16.97
N GLY A 491 -27.86 -7.11 16.88
CA GLY A 491 -26.45 -7.18 16.51
C GLY A 491 -25.51 -7.50 17.67
N HIS A 492 -24.26 -7.76 17.31
CA HIS A 492 -23.16 -8.10 18.21
C HIS A 492 -22.00 -7.14 17.99
N GLU A 493 -21.44 -6.59 19.07
CA GLU A 493 -20.31 -5.66 19.02
C GLU A 493 -19.15 -6.15 19.91
N TRP A 494 -17.95 -6.16 19.34
CA TRP A 494 -16.69 -6.44 20.02
C TRP A 494 -15.88 -5.14 20.07
N ARG A 495 -15.30 -4.84 21.23
CA ARG A 495 -14.39 -3.70 21.41
C ARG A 495 -13.00 -4.20 21.74
N LEU A 496 -12.08 -4.03 20.79
CA LEU A 496 -10.68 -4.43 20.92
C LEU A 496 -9.95 -3.35 21.72
N ALA A 497 -9.43 -3.71 22.89
CA ALA A 497 -8.61 -2.81 23.70
C ALA A 497 -7.20 -2.66 23.10
N ALA A 498 -6.50 -1.57 23.48
CA ALA A 498 -5.12 -1.37 23.05
C ALA A 498 -4.24 -2.56 23.47
N ARG A 499 -3.55 -3.17 22.50
CA ARG A 499 -2.76 -4.41 22.67
C ARG A 499 -3.56 -5.63 23.18
N ALA A 500 -4.87 -5.71 22.91
CA ALA A 500 -5.68 -6.91 23.20
C ALA A 500 -5.32 -8.10 22.29
N VAL A 501 -4.84 -7.79 21.09
CA VAL A 501 -4.29 -8.71 20.09
C VAL A 501 -2.88 -8.23 19.78
N THR A 502 -1.92 -9.16 19.75
CA THR A 502 -0.48 -8.91 19.79
C THR A 502 0.34 -9.82 18.87
N SER A 503 -0.19 -10.98 18.54
CA SER A 503 0.34 -11.86 17.51
C SER A 503 0.22 -11.21 16.12
N ARG A 504 1.06 -11.68 15.19
CA ARG A 504 0.88 -11.49 13.76
C ARG A 504 0.79 -12.88 13.18
N GLU A 505 -0.39 -13.51 13.20
CA GLU A 505 -0.50 -14.91 12.76
C GLU A 505 -0.40 -15.09 11.24
N GLY A 506 -0.25 -13.99 10.50
CA GLY A 506 0.40 -13.98 9.20
C GLY A 506 1.80 -13.36 9.22
N GLU A 507 2.86 -14.18 9.21
CA GLU A 507 4.14 -13.76 8.61
C GLU A 507 3.85 -13.33 7.16
N GLY A 508 3.85 -12.02 6.90
CA GLY A 508 3.49 -11.42 5.61
C GLY A 508 2.02 -11.56 5.20
N ALA A 509 1.09 -11.77 6.14
CA ALA A 509 -0.33 -12.01 5.81
C ALA A 509 -1.31 -11.61 6.92
N GLY A 510 -1.24 -10.37 7.43
CA GLY A 510 -2.44 -9.74 7.99
C GLY A 510 -3.51 -9.55 6.90
N ALA A 511 -4.69 -9.03 7.25
CA ALA A 511 -5.81 -8.83 6.31
C ALA A 511 -5.32 -8.32 4.94
N GLN A 512 -5.44 -9.14 3.90
CA GLN A 512 -4.63 -9.03 2.66
C GLN A 512 -5.10 -7.89 1.74
N CYS A 513 -6.04 -7.10 2.23
CA CYS A 513 -6.63 -5.93 1.61
C CYS A 513 -5.76 -4.67 1.81
N ALA A 514 -4.73 -4.75 2.65
CA ALA A 514 -3.76 -3.66 2.80
C ALA A 514 -2.93 -3.48 1.53
N THR A 515 -2.90 -2.26 0.99
CA THR A 515 -2.11 -1.95 -0.21
C THR A 515 -0.60 -1.88 0.04
N ARG A 516 -0.19 -1.90 1.32
CA ARG A 516 1.20 -1.86 1.78
C ARG A 516 1.47 -3.02 2.74
N PRO A 517 2.03 -4.14 2.25
CA PRO A 517 2.31 -5.32 3.08
C PRO A 517 3.25 -5.05 4.25
N ASP A 518 4.05 -3.99 4.17
CA ASP A 518 4.99 -3.52 5.19
C ASP A 518 4.33 -2.74 6.35
N TRP A 519 3.04 -2.35 6.24
CA TRP A 519 2.38 -1.42 7.17
C TRP A 519 1.32 -2.06 8.09
N ILE A 520 1.14 -3.39 8.05
CA ILE A 520 0.08 -4.08 8.79
C ILE A 520 0.51 -4.39 10.24
N SER A 521 -0.41 -4.16 11.18
CA SER A 521 -0.30 -4.46 12.62
C SER A 521 -0.58 -5.94 12.97
N PRO A 522 -0.60 -6.32 14.26
CA PRO A 522 -1.40 -7.45 14.74
C PRO A 522 -2.82 -7.45 14.17
N ASP A 523 -3.38 -8.62 13.95
CA ASP A 523 -4.64 -8.87 13.25
C ASP A 523 -5.62 -9.69 14.11
N ALA A 524 -6.86 -9.21 14.23
CA ALA A 524 -7.88 -9.79 15.10
C ALA A 524 -8.94 -10.52 14.27
N VAL A 525 -9.34 -11.72 14.69
CA VAL A 525 -10.41 -12.49 14.04
C VAL A 525 -11.64 -12.69 14.93
N VAL A 526 -12.82 -12.38 14.37
CA VAL A 526 -14.13 -12.61 14.97
C VAL A 526 -14.88 -13.68 14.17
N ARG A 527 -15.36 -14.72 14.86
CA ARG A 527 -16.21 -15.78 14.32
C ARG A 527 -17.69 -15.44 14.56
N VAL A 528 -18.45 -15.30 13.48
CA VAL A 528 -19.89 -15.01 13.50
C VAL A 528 -20.68 -16.09 12.76
N VAL A 529 -21.94 -16.27 13.11
CA VAL A 529 -22.83 -17.24 12.46
C VAL A 529 -24.03 -16.51 11.87
N LYS A 530 -24.20 -16.57 10.55
CA LYS A 530 -25.40 -16.07 9.87
C LYS A 530 -26.51 -17.12 9.96
N THR A 531 -27.69 -16.69 10.38
CA THR A 531 -28.82 -17.58 10.67
C THR A 531 -29.91 -17.60 9.60
N THR A 532 -30.03 -16.53 8.80
CA THR A 532 -31.05 -16.45 7.74
C THR A 532 -30.50 -16.74 6.34
N PRO A 533 -31.36 -17.05 5.36
CA PRO A 533 -31.01 -17.01 3.94
C PRO A 533 -30.40 -15.67 3.49
N ALA A 534 -29.76 -15.67 2.32
CA ALA A 534 -29.39 -14.46 1.61
C ALA A 534 -30.63 -13.57 1.36
N ALA A 535 -30.46 -12.26 1.31
CA ALA A 535 -31.52 -11.30 1.01
C ALA A 535 -32.12 -11.52 -0.40
N SER A 536 -31.29 -11.85 -1.41
CA SER A 536 -31.77 -12.26 -2.74
C SER A 536 -32.66 -13.52 -2.73
N GLN A 537 -32.64 -14.30 -1.63
CA GLN A 537 -33.47 -15.47 -1.39
C GLN A 537 -34.58 -15.22 -0.36
N GLY A 538 -34.84 -13.95 -0.01
CA GLY A 538 -35.89 -13.53 0.94
C GLY A 538 -35.50 -13.58 2.42
N GLY A 539 -34.20 -13.63 2.73
CA GLY A 539 -33.65 -13.50 4.08
C GLY A 539 -33.10 -12.10 4.38
N THR A 540 -31.85 -12.00 4.82
CA THR A 540 -31.20 -10.72 5.22
C THR A 540 -29.76 -10.64 4.70
N TYR A 541 -29.19 -9.44 4.65
CA TYR A 541 -27.75 -9.22 4.42
C TYR A 541 -26.97 -9.49 5.71
N LEU A 542 -25.71 -9.92 5.60
CA LEU A 542 -24.73 -9.82 6.68
C LEU A 542 -24.14 -8.41 6.64
N HIS A 543 -24.46 -7.58 7.63
CA HIS A 543 -23.91 -6.24 7.76
C HIS A 543 -22.73 -6.25 8.73
N VAL A 544 -21.59 -5.75 8.28
CA VAL A 544 -20.34 -5.67 9.05
C VAL A 544 -19.89 -4.22 9.12
N THR A 545 -19.61 -3.73 10.32
CA THR A 545 -19.00 -2.41 10.56
C THR A 545 -17.69 -2.59 11.32
N ALA A 546 -16.61 -1.97 10.87
CA ALA A 546 -15.36 -1.87 11.62
C ALA A 546 -14.99 -0.39 11.79
N THR A 547 -14.73 0.08 13.01
CA THR A 547 -14.44 1.49 13.29
C THR A 547 -13.22 1.64 14.21
N SER A 548 -12.34 2.55 13.86
CA SER A 548 -11.18 2.97 14.65
C SER A 548 -11.52 4.22 15.48
N ALA A 549 -11.27 4.18 16.80
CA ALA A 549 -11.60 5.30 17.68
C ALA A 549 -10.55 6.43 17.68
N ALA A 550 -9.37 6.21 17.08
CA ALA A 550 -8.20 7.10 17.16
C ALA A 550 -7.71 7.59 15.78
N SER A 551 -8.61 7.68 14.79
CA SER A 551 -8.30 8.11 13.41
C SER A 551 -7.29 7.23 12.64
N ARG A 552 -6.86 6.09 13.20
CA ARG A 552 -6.09 5.07 12.45
C ARG A 552 -6.95 4.40 11.41
N LEU A 553 -6.36 4.00 10.29
CA LEU A 553 -7.05 3.22 9.28
C LEU A 553 -7.13 1.76 9.75
N VAL A 554 -8.32 1.16 9.67
CA VAL A 554 -8.52 -0.29 9.78
C VAL A 554 -8.62 -0.91 8.39
N VAL A 555 -8.15 -2.14 8.29
CA VAL A 555 -8.31 -3.04 7.15
C VAL A 555 -9.33 -4.09 7.56
N LEU A 556 -10.30 -4.37 6.70
CA LEU A 556 -11.38 -5.34 6.95
C LEU A 556 -11.32 -6.44 5.88
N GLU A 557 -11.45 -7.69 6.28
CA GLU A 557 -11.59 -8.83 5.36
C GLU A 557 -12.67 -9.78 5.89
N VAL A 558 -13.64 -10.15 5.05
CA VAL A 558 -14.73 -11.07 5.45
C VAL A 558 -14.66 -12.34 4.60
N ARG A 559 -14.69 -13.49 5.27
CA ARG A 559 -14.44 -14.81 4.65
C ARG A 559 -15.42 -15.86 5.16
N SER A 560 -15.69 -16.86 4.32
CA SER A 560 -16.41 -18.10 4.67
C SER A 560 -15.48 -19.21 5.19
N SER A 561 -14.18 -18.94 5.29
CA SER A 561 -13.17 -19.83 5.88
C SER A 561 -12.19 -18.99 6.70
N CYS A 562 -11.64 -19.57 7.77
CA CYS A 562 -10.69 -18.86 8.62
C CYS A 562 -9.24 -18.96 8.10
N ALA A 563 -8.83 -20.09 7.52
CA ALA A 563 -7.42 -20.38 7.24
C ALA A 563 -6.75 -19.29 6.35
N PRO A 564 -5.71 -18.57 6.80
CA PRO A 564 -5.09 -17.50 6.03
C PRO A 564 -4.41 -18.06 4.77
N SER A 565 -4.87 -17.66 3.59
CA SER A 565 -4.37 -18.13 2.29
C SER A 565 -3.70 -16.99 1.54
N ARG A 566 -2.39 -17.08 1.29
CA ARG A 566 -1.58 -16.03 0.64
C ARG A 566 -1.83 -15.83 -0.87
N GLU A 567 -2.73 -16.59 -1.47
CA GLU A 567 -2.96 -16.53 -2.92
C GLU A 567 -3.92 -15.39 -3.28
N PRO A 568 -3.70 -14.64 -4.38
CA PRO A 568 -4.65 -13.65 -4.89
C PRO A 568 -6.01 -14.19 -5.41
N ILE A 569 -6.36 -15.47 -5.17
CA ILE A 569 -7.63 -16.07 -5.62
C ILE A 569 -8.13 -17.12 -4.62
N ASP A 570 -8.41 -16.70 -3.37
CA ASP A 570 -9.21 -17.47 -2.41
C ASP A 570 -10.72 -17.38 -2.70
N PRO A 571 -11.40 -18.46 -3.13
CA PRO A 571 -12.85 -18.45 -3.34
C PRO A 571 -13.65 -18.38 -2.02
N ALA A 572 -13.02 -18.52 -0.85
CA ALA A 572 -13.68 -18.33 0.43
C ALA A 572 -13.74 -16.85 0.87
N ARG A 573 -12.99 -15.95 0.21
CA ARG A 573 -12.99 -14.50 0.49
C ARG A 573 -14.20 -13.83 -0.14
N LEU A 574 -14.92 -13.04 0.65
CA LEU A 574 -16.22 -12.46 0.29
C LEU A 574 -16.16 -10.95 0.19
N ASP A 575 -15.33 -10.33 1.05
CA ASP A 575 -15.10 -8.89 1.06
C ASP A 575 -13.68 -8.57 1.48
N CYS A 576 -13.13 -7.48 0.95
CA CYS A 576 -11.75 -7.08 1.17
C CYS A 576 -11.50 -5.59 0.84
N PRO A 577 -12.16 -4.65 1.53
CA PRO A 577 -11.87 -3.23 1.39
C PRO A 577 -10.52 -2.86 2.02
N GLY A 578 -9.89 -1.79 1.51
CA GLY A 578 -8.55 -1.36 1.93
C GLY A 578 -8.49 -0.67 3.29
N GLU A 579 -7.79 0.46 3.37
CA GLU A 579 -7.52 1.17 4.63
C GLU A 579 -8.47 2.36 4.85
N ARG A 580 -9.34 2.32 5.88
CA ARG A 580 -10.29 3.43 6.21
C ARG A 580 -10.54 3.55 7.72
N ALA A 581 -10.89 4.74 8.22
CA ALA A 581 -11.19 4.93 9.64
C ALA A 581 -12.48 4.21 10.11
N THR A 582 -13.46 4.08 9.20
CA THR A 582 -14.67 3.28 9.36
C THR A 582 -14.97 2.54 8.06
N TRP A 583 -15.20 1.24 8.15
CA TRP A 583 -15.77 0.41 7.10
C TRP A 583 -17.19 0.00 7.45
N GLU A 584 -18.08 0.02 6.46
CA GLU A 584 -19.41 -0.63 6.46
C GLU A 584 -19.50 -1.50 5.20
N SER A 585 -20.11 -2.68 5.31
CA SER A 585 -20.23 -3.65 4.22
C SER A 585 -21.51 -4.49 4.37
N TRP A 586 -22.19 -4.79 3.25
CA TRP A 586 -23.44 -5.53 3.20
C TRP A 586 -23.36 -6.74 2.27
N LEU A 587 -23.19 -7.93 2.85
CA LEU A 587 -22.94 -9.16 2.09
C LEU A 587 -24.21 -9.98 1.91
N ASP A 588 -24.62 -10.23 0.67
CA ASP A 588 -25.76 -11.06 0.30
C ASP A 588 -25.40 -12.57 0.34
N VAL A 589 -25.11 -13.08 1.54
CA VAL A 589 -24.60 -14.43 1.76
C VAL A 589 -25.60 -15.32 2.50
N GLY A 590 -25.48 -16.65 2.32
CA GLY A 590 -26.38 -17.64 2.92
C GLY A 590 -26.12 -17.90 4.42
N PRO A 591 -26.89 -18.79 5.05
CA PRO A 591 -26.64 -19.18 6.44
C PRO A 591 -25.35 -19.99 6.52
N GLY A 592 -24.51 -19.72 7.52
CA GLY A 592 -23.17 -20.30 7.65
C GLY A 592 -22.30 -19.60 8.68
N GLU A 593 -21.10 -20.14 8.91
CA GLU A 593 -20.07 -19.48 9.70
C GLU A 593 -19.25 -18.54 8.81
N TYR A 594 -18.95 -17.35 9.33
CA TYR A 594 -18.15 -16.33 8.68
C TYR A 594 -17.09 -15.79 9.65
N PHE A 595 -15.95 -15.41 9.09
CA PHE A 595 -14.79 -14.90 9.82
C PHE A 595 -14.54 -13.47 9.36
N VAL A 596 -14.61 -12.54 10.31
CA VAL A 596 -14.33 -11.12 10.12
C VAL A 596 -12.94 -10.86 10.67
N TRP A 597 -12.00 -10.60 9.78
CA TRP A 597 -10.63 -10.23 10.09
C TRP A 597 -10.51 -8.70 10.07
N VAL A 598 -9.88 -8.14 11.09
CA VAL A 598 -9.59 -6.71 11.15
C VAL A 598 -8.14 -6.50 11.56
N ALA A 599 -7.42 -5.66 10.82
CA ALA A 599 -6.08 -5.19 11.17
C ALA A 599 -6.06 -3.66 11.24
N THR A 600 -5.02 -3.07 11.81
CA THR A 600 -4.75 -1.63 11.74
C THR A 600 -3.58 -1.37 10.79
N ALA A 601 -3.67 -0.31 10.00
CA ALA A 601 -2.56 0.15 9.17
C ALA A 601 -1.78 1.22 9.93
N ALA A 602 -0.60 0.84 10.42
CA ALA A 602 0.34 1.71 11.12
C ALA A 602 1.75 1.10 11.07
N ALA A 603 2.71 1.88 10.58
CA ALA A 603 4.10 1.46 10.55
C ALA A 603 4.70 1.40 11.98
N GLY A 604 5.52 0.37 12.25
CA GLY A 604 6.30 0.26 13.48
C GLY A 604 5.49 -0.05 14.75
N THR A 605 5.88 0.57 15.86
CA THR A 605 5.37 0.28 17.22
C THR A 605 4.00 0.90 17.53
N LEU A 606 3.44 1.71 16.62
CA LEU A 606 2.11 2.34 16.73
C LEU A 606 0.97 1.41 16.26
N ALA A 607 1.30 0.15 16.00
CA ALA A 607 0.44 -0.92 15.51
C ALA A 607 -0.47 -1.52 16.60
N ALA A 608 -1.43 -0.74 17.12
CA ALA A 608 -2.38 -1.21 18.14
C ALA A 608 -3.84 -0.80 17.86
N PHE A 609 -4.76 -1.74 18.14
CA PHE A 609 -6.21 -1.51 18.17
C PHE A 609 -6.61 -0.56 19.32
N GLU A 610 -6.54 0.75 19.09
CA GLU A 610 -6.90 1.77 20.10
C GLU A 610 -8.41 1.88 20.32
N GLY A 611 -8.99 0.86 20.96
CA GLY A 611 -10.43 0.83 21.27
C GLY A 611 -11.32 0.58 20.06
N ALA A 612 -10.77 0.00 18.99
CA ALA A 612 -11.49 -0.29 17.74
C ALA A 612 -12.71 -1.18 17.99
N THR A 613 -13.81 -0.90 17.30
CA THR A 613 -15.06 -1.66 17.40
C THR A 613 -15.32 -2.43 16.12
N ILE A 614 -15.72 -3.70 16.29
CA ILE A 614 -16.24 -4.56 15.23
C ILE A 614 -17.70 -4.80 15.58
N ARG A 615 -18.61 -4.58 14.64
CA ARG A 615 -20.04 -4.82 14.82
C ARG A 615 -20.56 -5.67 13.67
N VAL A 616 -21.41 -6.65 13.98
CA VAL A 616 -22.07 -7.50 13.00
C VAL A 616 -23.56 -7.62 13.32
N ASP A 617 -24.42 -7.42 12.32
CA ASP A 617 -25.86 -7.70 12.39
C ASP A 617 -26.44 -8.29 11.08
N GLU A 618 -27.64 -8.87 11.19
CA GLU A 618 -28.42 -9.37 10.06
C GLU A 618 -29.52 -8.36 9.70
N VAL A 619 -29.41 -7.69 8.54
CA VAL A 619 -30.28 -6.55 8.15
C VAL A 619 -31.16 -6.85 6.94
N ALA A 620 -32.43 -6.45 7.00
CA ALA A 620 -33.43 -6.79 5.98
C ALA A 620 -33.28 -6.02 4.65
N ALA A 621 -32.56 -4.89 4.65
CA ALA A 621 -32.34 -4.05 3.47
C ALA A 621 -31.00 -3.30 3.61
N VAL A 622 -30.38 -3.01 2.45
CA VAL A 622 -29.29 -2.04 2.34
C VAL A 622 -29.86 -0.61 2.28
N PRO A 623 -29.09 0.43 2.61
CA PRO A 623 -29.51 1.80 2.37
C PRO A 623 -29.62 2.12 0.87
N GLU A 624 -30.59 2.96 0.52
CA GLU A 624 -30.80 3.43 -0.85
C GLU A 624 -29.51 4.07 -1.40
N GLY A 625 -29.09 3.62 -2.59
CA GLY A 625 -27.92 4.08 -3.31
C GLY A 625 -26.59 3.40 -2.96
N GLU A 626 -26.49 2.65 -1.87
CA GLU A 626 -25.22 1.97 -1.49
C GLU A 626 -24.90 0.77 -2.38
N SER A 627 -25.90 0.11 -2.99
CA SER A 627 -25.65 -1.01 -3.90
C SER A 627 -26.78 -1.24 -4.91
N CYS A 628 -26.56 -2.18 -5.84
CA CYS A 628 -27.49 -2.54 -6.89
C CYS A 628 -28.82 -3.15 -6.45
N ALA A 629 -29.00 -3.44 -5.16
CA ALA A 629 -30.26 -3.92 -4.63
C ALA A 629 -31.33 -2.82 -4.52
N ASP A 630 -30.92 -1.57 -4.29
CA ASP A 630 -31.81 -0.40 -4.15
C ASP A 630 -31.09 0.89 -4.63
N PRO A 631 -30.78 1.03 -5.93
CA PRO A 631 -30.06 2.19 -6.46
C PRO A 631 -30.91 3.46 -6.43
N TYR A 632 -30.29 4.62 -6.27
CA TYR A 632 -31.01 5.91 -6.35
C TYR A 632 -31.68 6.08 -7.72
N ASP A 633 -32.89 6.63 -7.76
CA ASP A 633 -33.65 6.88 -8.99
C ASP A 633 -34.42 8.22 -8.95
N ALA A 634 -35.28 8.46 -9.94
CA ALA A 634 -36.05 9.70 -10.04
C ALA A 634 -37.12 9.91 -8.93
N SER A 635 -37.29 8.95 -8.01
CA SER A 635 -38.15 9.01 -6.82
C SER A 635 -37.38 9.29 -5.51
N SER A 636 -36.05 9.11 -5.51
CA SER A 636 -35.18 9.33 -4.35
C SER A 636 -35.23 10.76 -3.82
N VAL A 637 -35.02 10.92 -2.51
CA VAL A 637 -35.03 12.25 -1.84
C VAL A 637 -33.90 13.16 -2.33
N ILE A 638 -32.81 12.57 -2.86
CA ILE A 638 -31.66 13.30 -3.41
C ILE A 638 -31.89 13.85 -4.83
N HIS A 639 -32.99 13.46 -5.48
CA HIS A 639 -33.33 13.83 -6.85
C HIS A 639 -34.19 15.10 -6.93
N THR A 640 -33.86 15.98 -7.87
CA THR A 640 -34.66 17.15 -8.24
C THR A 640 -34.66 17.33 -9.76
N VAL A 641 -35.67 18.01 -10.30
CA VAL A 641 -35.70 18.37 -11.74
C VAL A 641 -35.18 19.79 -11.92
N GLY A 642 -34.07 19.92 -12.65
CA GLY A 642 -33.41 21.17 -13.00
C GLY A 642 -34.08 21.95 -14.14
N ALA A 643 -33.50 23.11 -14.45
CA ALA A 643 -33.93 23.91 -15.59
C ALA A 643 -33.78 23.12 -16.90
N GLY A 644 -34.80 23.15 -17.76
CA GLY A 644 -34.80 22.40 -19.02
C GLY A 644 -35.24 20.93 -18.92
N GLY A 645 -35.62 20.44 -17.74
CA GLY A 645 -36.08 19.05 -17.55
C GLY A 645 -34.96 18.04 -17.26
N GLU A 646 -33.77 18.52 -16.92
CA GLU A 646 -32.63 17.72 -16.49
C GLU A 646 -32.87 17.09 -15.10
N HIS A 647 -32.48 15.83 -14.91
CA HIS A 647 -32.51 15.15 -13.62
C HIS A 647 -31.26 15.51 -12.82
N VAL A 648 -31.38 16.00 -11.59
CA VAL A 648 -30.25 16.46 -10.77
C VAL A 648 -30.23 15.70 -9.45
N TYR A 649 -29.19 14.91 -9.25
CA TYR A 649 -28.90 14.14 -8.03
C TYR A 649 -27.81 14.86 -7.24
N THR A 650 -28.03 15.08 -5.94
CA THR A 650 -27.04 15.72 -5.04
C THR A 650 -26.70 14.77 -3.90
N ILE A 651 -25.45 14.28 -3.87
CA ILE A 651 -25.03 13.25 -2.92
C ILE A 651 -24.89 13.83 -1.51
N PRO A 652 -25.63 13.30 -0.50
CA PRO A 652 -25.52 13.76 0.87
C PRO A 652 -24.25 13.24 1.54
N ALA A 653 -23.77 13.93 2.57
CA ALA A 653 -22.57 13.53 3.32
C ALA A 653 -22.69 12.18 4.06
N SER A 654 -23.88 11.58 4.09
CA SER A 654 -24.18 10.32 4.79
C SER A 654 -24.19 9.08 3.88
N ALA A 655 -24.05 9.26 2.56
CA ALA A 655 -24.07 8.20 1.54
C ALA A 655 -22.67 7.89 1.03
N GLY A 656 -22.46 6.68 0.51
CA GLY A 656 -21.15 6.16 0.12
C GLY A 656 -20.37 5.66 1.32
N ARG A 657 -20.94 4.65 2.00
CA ARG A 657 -20.35 4.02 3.18
C ARG A 657 -19.63 2.73 2.82
N ALA A 658 -20.26 1.87 2.01
CA ALA A 658 -19.56 0.78 1.33
C ALA A 658 -18.58 1.32 0.28
N SER A 659 -17.68 0.45 -0.19
CA SER A 659 -16.76 0.69 -1.31
C SER A 659 -16.84 -0.50 -2.28
N ASP A 660 -17.98 -0.65 -2.96
CA ASP A 660 -18.24 -1.76 -3.86
C ASP A 660 -17.31 -1.75 -5.09
N ARG A 661 -16.84 -0.57 -5.51
CA ARG A 661 -16.09 -0.29 -6.76
C ARG A 661 -14.64 0.14 -6.53
N THR A 662 -13.91 -0.54 -5.63
CA THR A 662 -12.52 -0.20 -5.28
C THR A 662 -11.46 -1.19 -5.81
N VAL A 663 -10.24 -0.69 -6.08
CA VAL A 663 -9.09 -1.43 -6.66
C VAL A 663 -8.58 -2.61 -5.83
N VAL A 664 -8.97 -2.70 -4.56
CA VAL A 664 -8.64 -3.85 -3.68
C VAL A 664 -9.46 -5.12 -4.01
N ALA A 665 -10.43 -5.01 -4.93
CA ALA A 665 -11.14 -6.16 -5.50
C ALA A 665 -10.17 -7.12 -6.22
N TYR A 666 -10.29 -8.41 -5.90
CA TYR A 666 -9.25 -9.45 -5.98
C TYR A 666 -8.68 -9.78 -7.38
N ASP A 667 -9.31 -9.28 -8.42
CA ASP A 667 -9.07 -9.59 -9.83
C ASP A 667 -9.16 -8.34 -10.73
N GLY A 668 -9.31 -7.15 -10.13
CA GLY A 668 -9.65 -5.90 -10.83
C GLY A 668 -11.10 -5.86 -11.35
N ALA A 669 -11.92 -6.90 -11.15
CA ALA A 669 -13.30 -6.91 -11.61
C ALA A 669 -14.18 -6.02 -10.73
N GLY A 670 -14.85 -5.08 -11.38
CA GLY A 670 -15.68 -4.08 -10.70
C GLY A 670 -14.91 -2.85 -10.19
N THR A 671 -13.66 -2.64 -10.59
CA THR A 671 -12.97 -1.34 -10.42
C THR A 671 -13.53 -0.28 -11.38
N MET A 672 -13.28 1.01 -11.10
CA MET A 672 -13.61 2.08 -12.05
C MET A 672 -12.67 2.02 -13.25
N GLN A 673 -13.19 1.87 -14.48
CA GLN A 673 -12.35 1.64 -15.67
C GLN A 673 -11.42 2.82 -16.00
N CYS A 674 -11.80 4.05 -15.62
CA CYS A 674 -10.98 5.25 -15.80
C CYS A 674 -9.98 5.51 -14.68
N ASP A 675 -10.00 4.73 -13.60
CA ASP A 675 -8.99 4.76 -12.55
C ASP A 675 -8.84 3.35 -11.91
N PRO A 676 -8.33 2.37 -12.66
CA PRO A 676 -8.28 0.98 -12.23
C PRO A 676 -7.11 0.68 -11.28
N GLU A 677 -6.30 1.68 -10.92
CA GLU A 677 -5.11 1.52 -10.07
C GLU A 677 -5.18 2.32 -8.74
N ARG A 678 -6.00 3.38 -8.62
CA ARG A 678 -6.19 4.09 -7.34
C ARG A 678 -7.28 3.46 -6.48
N VAL A 679 -7.00 3.29 -5.18
CA VAL A 679 -8.03 2.90 -4.21
C VAL A 679 -9.09 4.00 -4.09
N GLN A 680 -10.30 3.73 -4.61
CA GLN A 680 -11.47 4.56 -4.36
C GLN A 680 -11.94 4.41 -2.91
N GLY A 681 -12.56 5.48 -2.39
CA GLY A 681 -13.32 5.47 -1.15
C GLY A 681 -14.77 5.03 -1.36
N GLY A 682 -15.66 5.55 -0.53
CA GLY A 682 -17.04 5.09 -0.54
C GLY A 682 -17.78 5.48 -1.82
N ASP A 683 -18.75 4.67 -2.24
CA ASP A 683 -19.40 4.77 -3.55
C ASP A 683 -20.93 4.64 -3.51
N VAL A 684 -21.59 5.15 -4.56
CA VAL A 684 -23.04 5.13 -4.72
C VAL A 684 -23.42 4.80 -6.15
N VAL A 685 -24.59 4.18 -6.34
CA VAL A 685 -25.15 3.84 -7.64
C VAL A 685 -26.51 4.51 -7.88
N ILE A 686 -26.66 5.06 -9.09
CA ILE A 686 -27.85 5.80 -9.55
C ILE A 686 -28.38 5.15 -10.82
N ALA A 687 -29.65 4.74 -10.83
CA ALA A 687 -30.37 4.21 -11.98
C ALA A 687 -30.89 5.35 -12.89
N LEU A 688 -30.47 5.32 -14.16
CA LEU A 688 -30.74 6.33 -15.17
C LEU A 688 -31.61 5.74 -16.29
N PRO A 689 -32.92 6.03 -16.34
CA PRO A 689 -33.79 5.56 -17.41
C PRO A 689 -33.51 6.31 -18.73
N LYS A 690 -33.29 5.56 -19.81
CA LYS A 690 -33.14 6.07 -21.18
C LYS A 690 -34.31 5.63 -22.05
N ALA A 691 -35.05 6.56 -22.62
CA ALA A 691 -36.31 6.32 -23.33
C ALA A 691 -36.12 5.94 -24.81
N SER A 692 -35.07 6.42 -25.47
CA SER A 692 -34.82 6.27 -26.91
C SER A 692 -33.48 5.59 -27.20
N SER A 693 -33.43 4.80 -28.28
CA SER A 693 -32.19 4.21 -28.82
C SER A 693 -31.45 5.13 -29.80
N THR A 694 -32.02 6.28 -30.14
CA THR A 694 -31.40 7.28 -31.04
C THR A 694 -30.91 8.53 -30.30
N SER A 695 -31.36 8.73 -29.07
CA SER A 695 -30.89 9.79 -28.18
C SER A 695 -29.48 9.52 -27.64
N VAL A 696 -28.88 10.57 -27.06
CA VAL A 696 -27.66 10.54 -26.24
C VAL A 696 -28.05 10.78 -24.79
N LEU A 697 -27.50 10.03 -23.86
CA LEU A 697 -27.57 10.34 -22.43
C LEU A 697 -26.36 11.21 -22.10
N SER A 698 -26.57 12.49 -21.77
CA SER A 698 -25.54 13.39 -21.22
C SER A 698 -25.62 13.36 -19.70
N ALA A 699 -24.47 13.24 -19.04
CA ALA A 699 -24.28 13.17 -17.61
C ALA A 699 -23.16 14.15 -17.19
N VAL A 700 -23.54 15.31 -16.66
CA VAL A 700 -22.61 16.32 -16.14
C VAL A 700 -22.35 16.02 -14.66
N VAL A 701 -21.08 15.75 -14.33
CA VAL A 701 -20.63 15.45 -12.97
C VAL A 701 -19.76 16.56 -12.43
N GLN A 702 -20.01 16.95 -11.19
CA GLN A 702 -19.16 17.87 -10.42
C GLN A 702 -19.03 17.39 -8.97
N GLY A 703 -17.82 17.16 -8.49
CA GLY A 703 -17.55 16.70 -7.12
C GLY A 703 -16.10 16.25 -6.93
N GLU A 704 -15.78 15.72 -5.75
CA GLU A 704 -14.50 15.02 -5.49
C GLU A 704 -14.70 13.51 -5.68
N VAL A 705 -15.13 13.15 -6.90
CA VAL A 705 -15.60 11.81 -7.27
C VAL A 705 -15.03 11.37 -8.61
N ASP A 706 -14.85 10.06 -8.76
CA ASP A 706 -14.77 9.38 -10.05
C ASP A 706 -16.17 8.89 -10.44
N VAL A 707 -16.47 8.81 -11.74
CA VAL A 707 -17.78 8.34 -12.23
C VAL A 707 -17.65 7.39 -13.41
N GLU A 708 -18.47 6.34 -13.40
CA GLU A 708 -18.61 5.41 -14.52
C GLU A 708 -20.09 5.15 -14.86
N LEU A 709 -20.42 5.23 -16.15
CA LEU A 709 -21.71 4.86 -16.71
C LEU A 709 -21.66 3.42 -17.23
N LEU A 710 -22.59 2.57 -16.78
CA LEU A 710 -22.69 1.16 -17.14
C LEU A 710 -24.04 0.82 -17.82
N ASP A 711 -24.03 -0.22 -18.66
CA ASP A 711 -25.26 -0.83 -19.22
C ASP A 711 -25.96 -1.83 -18.28
N ARG A 712 -25.32 -2.17 -17.15
CA ARG A 712 -25.81 -3.02 -16.07
C ARG A 712 -25.36 -2.45 -14.73
N CYS A 713 -26.13 -2.70 -13.68
CA CYS A 713 -25.79 -2.17 -12.36
C CYS A 713 -24.51 -2.81 -11.80
N ASP A 714 -24.50 -4.14 -11.70
CA ASP A 714 -23.34 -4.88 -11.23
C ASP A 714 -22.26 -4.90 -12.33
N ALA A 715 -21.14 -4.22 -12.07
CA ALA A 715 -19.97 -4.16 -12.94
C ALA A 715 -19.25 -5.51 -13.08
N ARG A 716 -19.44 -6.43 -12.13
CA ARG A 716 -18.86 -7.79 -12.14
C ARG A 716 -19.73 -8.78 -12.93
N ALA A 717 -20.97 -8.41 -13.26
CA ALA A 717 -21.88 -9.27 -14.00
C ALA A 717 -21.34 -9.56 -15.42
N THR A 718 -21.39 -10.83 -15.84
CA THR A 718 -20.88 -11.24 -17.16
C THR A 718 -21.52 -10.46 -18.30
N GLY A 719 -20.69 -9.69 -19.01
CA GLY A 719 -21.10 -8.86 -20.13
C GLY A 719 -21.72 -7.52 -19.75
N ALA A 720 -21.51 -7.02 -18.52
CA ALA A 720 -21.57 -5.60 -18.23
C ALA A 720 -20.53 -4.83 -19.05
N ARG A 721 -20.80 -3.57 -19.37
CA ARG A 721 -19.93 -2.70 -20.17
C ARG A 721 -19.83 -1.32 -19.56
N SER A 722 -18.61 -0.82 -19.45
CA SER A 722 -18.34 0.60 -19.36
C SER A 722 -18.80 1.29 -20.64
N LEU A 723 -19.59 2.35 -20.48
CA LEU A 723 -20.14 3.14 -21.57
C LEU A 723 -19.49 4.51 -21.68
N ALA A 724 -19.10 5.08 -20.56
CA ALA A 724 -18.32 6.31 -20.42
C ALA A 724 -17.79 6.38 -18.98
N CYS A 725 -16.58 6.88 -18.76
CA CYS A 725 -15.96 6.99 -17.44
C CYS A 725 -15.13 8.27 -17.38
N ALA A 726 -15.10 8.94 -16.23
CA ALA A 726 -14.14 10.02 -15.97
C ALA A 726 -13.69 9.97 -14.50
N ALA A 727 -12.37 10.04 -14.30
CA ALA A 727 -11.73 10.16 -13.00
C ALA A 727 -11.40 11.62 -12.69
N ALA A 728 -11.35 11.99 -11.41
CA ALA A 728 -10.92 13.31 -10.99
C ALA A 728 -9.42 13.53 -11.25
N ASP A 729 -9.04 14.78 -11.52
CA ASP A 729 -7.64 15.16 -11.72
C ASP A 729 -6.78 15.02 -10.44
N ILE A 730 -5.48 15.33 -10.54
CA ILE A 730 -4.55 15.31 -9.40
C ILE A 730 -4.96 16.21 -8.22
N SER A 731 -5.83 17.21 -8.45
CA SER A 731 -6.39 18.06 -7.39
C SER A 731 -7.55 17.37 -6.63
N GLY A 732 -7.99 16.20 -7.11
CA GLY A 732 -9.08 15.41 -6.55
C GLY A 732 -10.46 15.91 -6.97
N ARG A 733 -10.58 16.82 -7.95
CA ARG A 733 -11.84 17.44 -8.34
C ARG A 733 -12.22 17.09 -9.77
N LEU A 734 -13.42 16.55 -9.95
CA LEU A 734 -13.99 16.27 -11.26
C LEU A 734 -14.98 17.37 -11.68
N ARG A 735 -14.86 17.79 -12.93
CA ARG A 735 -15.89 18.49 -13.71
C ARG A 735 -15.90 17.94 -15.14
N ALA A 736 -16.74 16.95 -15.39
CA ALA A 736 -16.85 16.29 -16.69
C ALA A 736 -18.28 16.27 -17.20
N GLU A 737 -18.45 16.24 -18.52
CA GLU A 737 -19.70 15.90 -19.20
C GLU A 737 -19.48 14.58 -19.95
N LEU A 738 -20.07 13.49 -19.44
CA LEU A 738 -20.03 12.17 -20.06
C LEU A 738 -21.23 12.03 -20.99
N THR A 739 -21.02 11.60 -22.24
CA THR A 739 -22.10 11.31 -23.19
C THR A 739 -22.06 9.86 -23.63
N THR A 740 -23.19 9.14 -23.52
CA THR A 740 -23.31 7.76 -24.00
C THR A 740 -24.49 7.53 -24.96
N ARG A 741 -24.26 6.64 -25.92
CA ARG A 741 -25.22 6.17 -26.92
C ARG A 741 -25.49 4.69 -26.67
N GLY A 742 -26.74 4.27 -26.73
CA GLY A 742 -27.15 2.92 -26.35
C GLY A 742 -28.61 2.65 -26.64
N PRO A 743 -29.10 1.41 -26.43
CA PRO A 743 -30.51 1.07 -26.55
C PRO A 743 -31.35 1.81 -25.49
N ALA A 744 -32.67 1.85 -25.67
CA ALA A 744 -33.58 2.26 -24.60
C ALA A 744 -33.56 1.24 -23.45
N GLY A 745 -33.60 1.70 -22.21
CA GLY A 745 -33.49 0.87 -21.00
C GLY A 745 -32.84 1.61 -19.83
N THR A 746 -32.75 0.95 -18.66
CA THR A 746 -32.05 1.50 -17.49
C THR A 746 -30.54 1.37 -17.66
N HIS A 747 -29.84 2.48 -17.51
CA HIS A 747 -28.39 2.58 -17.41
C HIS A 747 -28.04 2.90 -15.95
N TYR A 748 -26.78 2.79 -15.55
CA TYR A 748 -26.38 3.02 -14.16
C TYR A 748 -25.17 3.95 -14.11
N ALA A 749 -25.18 4.91 -13.20
CA ALA A 749 -24.02 5.73 -12.88
C ALA A 749 -23.51 5.32 -11.50
N TRP A 750 -22.29 4.77 -11.45
CA TRP A 750 -21.53 4.63 -10.23
C TRP A 750 -20.71 5.89 -9.99
N MET A 751 -20.75 6.43 -8.79
CA MET A 751 -19.90 7.54 -8.35
C MET A 751 -19.13 7.08 -7.12
N ALA A 752 -17.81 7.21 -7.11
CA ALA A 752 -16.96 6.80 -5.98
C ALA A 752 -16.08 7.96 -5.51
N ALA A 753 -15.82 8.05 -4.20
CA ALA A 753 -14.92 9.04 -3.65
C ALA A 753 -13.49 8.81 -4.15
N THR A 754 -12.80 9.88 -4.53
CA THR A 754 -11.45 9.82 -5.14
C THR A 754 -10.36 9.24 -4.23
N LYS A 755 -10.60 9.10 -2.93
CA LYS A 755 -9.63 8.60 -1.94
C LYS A 755 -10.36 7.85 -0.82
N PRO A 756 -9.76 6.83 -0.17
CA PRO A 756 -10.43 5.98 0.81
C PRO A 756 -10.95 6.72 2.04
N TYR A 757 -10.32 7.84 2.40
CA TYR A 757 -10.67 8.66 3.56
C TYR A 757 -11.54 9.90 3.23
N LEU A 758 -11.91 10.12 1.96
CA LEU A 758 -12.81 11.21 1.56
C LEU A 758 -14.26 10.71 1.44
N GLY A 759 -15.21 11.64 1.55
CA GLY A 759 -16.63 11.40 1.31
C GLY A 759 -17.15 12.26 0.17
N MET A 760 -18.23 11.83 -0.47
CA MET A 760 -18.77 12.47 -1.69
C MET A 760 -19.74 13.64 -1.42
N ALA A 761 -19.62 14.28 -0.25
CA ALA A 761 -20.58 15.26 0.24
C ALA A 761 -20.73 16.46 -0.72
N GLY A 762 -21.93 16.64 -1.27
CA GLY A 762 -22.21 17.73 -2.22
C GLY A 762 -21.71 17.48 -3.64
N ALA A 763 -21.24 16.28 -3.97
CA ALA A 763 -21.09 15.86 -5.36
C ALA A 763 -22.45 15.88 -6.07
N THR A 764 -22.45 16.22 -7.35
CA THR A 764 -23.68 16.31 -8.16
C THR A 764 -23.51 15.57 -9.46
N LEU A 765 -24.55 14.82 -9.83
CA LEU A 765 -24.76 14.23 -11.14
C LEU A 765 -26.01 14.87 -11.75
N ARG A 766 -25.87 15.47 -12.93
CA ARG A 766 -26.97 16.06 -13.69
C ARG A 766 -27.12 15.31 -15.00
N VAL A 767 -28.32 14.81 -15.31
CA VAL A 767 -28.54 13.89 -16.43
C VAL A 767 -29.65 14.40 -17.33
N ARG A 768 -29.40 14.41 -18.64
CA ARG A 768 -30.35 14.79 -19.67
C ARG A 768 -30.27 13.82 -20.84
N GLU A 769 -31.42 13.31 -21.27
CA GLU A 769 -31.56 12.60 -22.53
C GLU A 769 -31.79 13.60 -23.66
N ILE A 770 -30.93 13.58 -24.68
CA ILE A 770 -30.88 14.55 -25.78
C ILE A 770 -31.11 13.80 -27.09
N GLU A 771 -32.10 14.20 -27.90
CA GLU A 771 -32.30 13.64 -29.24
C GLU A 771 -31.53 14.50 -30.27
N PRO A 772 -30.42 14.02 -30.86
CA PRO A 772 -29.53 14.87 -31.67
C PRO A 772 -30.24 15.47 -32.89
N GLN A 773 -29.96 16.74 -33.15
CA GLN A 773 -30.42 17.46 -34.33
C GLN A 773 -29.27 17.75 -35.30
N ALA A 774 -29.60 18.31 -36.46
CA ALA A 774 -28.60 18.72 -37.46
C ALA A 774 -27.55 19.67 -36.86
N GLY A 775 -26.29 19.22 -36.86
CA GLY A 775 -25.15 19.93 -36.30
C GLY A 775 -24.86 19.70 -34.82
N ASP A 776 -25.60 18.86 -34.08
CA ASP A 776 -25.29 18.58 -32.67
C ASP A 776 -24.16 17.55 -32.47
N ASP A 777 -23.95 16.66 -33.44
CA ASP A 777 -22.87 15.67 -33.44
C ASP A 777 -22.33 15.41 -34.86
N CYS A 778 -21.25 14.62 -34.97
CA CYS A 778 -20.62 14.29 -36.25
C CYS A 778 -21.56 13.49 -37.20
N ALA A 779 -22.42 12.60 -36.68
CA ALA A 779 -23.34 11.83 -37.50
C ALA A 779 -24.42 12.72 -38.17
N HIS A 780 -24.88 13.73 -37.44
CA HIS A 780 -25.88 14.72 -37.87
C HIS A 780 -25.25 16.02 -38.41
N ALA A 781 -23.92 16.04 -38.62
CA ALA A 781 -23.18 17.23 -39.02
C ALA A 781 -23.68 17.87 -40.33
N ILE A 782 -23.64 19.21 -40.35
CA ILE A 782 -24.08 20.05 -41.47
C ILE A 782 -23.09 19.91 -42.63
N ARG A 783 -23.56 19.45 -43.81
CA ARG A 783 -22.69 19.29 -44.99
C ARG A 783 -22.25 20.65 -45.55
N ILE A 784 -20.95 20.82 -45.79
CA ILE A 784 -20.33 21.96 -46.48
C ILE A 784 -19.61 21.50 -47.75
N ALA A 785 -19.23 22.45 -48.62
CA ALA A 785 -18.50 22.14 -49.85
C ALA A 785 -17.07 21.64 -49.51
N PRO A 786 -16.50 20.69 -50.27
CA PRO A 786 -15.19 20.09 -49.96
C PRO A 786 -13.98 20.95 -50.37
N SER A 787 -14.21 22.12 -50.97
CA SER A 787 -13.15 23.06 -51.35
C SER A 787 -13.70 24.49 -51.46
N GLY A 788 -12.81 25.47 -51.26
CA GLY A 788 -13.13 26.90 -51.26
C GLY A 788 -13.76 27.37 -49.95
N THR A 789 -14.16 28.65 -49.93
CA THR A 789 -14.71 29.30 -48.73
C THR A 789 -16.23 29.09 -48.61
N THR A 790 -16.67 28.52 -47.48
CA THR A 790 -18.08 28.35 -47.12
C THR A 790 -18.41 29.21 -45.89
N THR A 791 -19.44 30.06 -45.99
CA THR A 791 -20.00 30.78 -44.84
C THR A 791 -20.74 29.81 -43.92
N ILE A 792 -20.50 29.90 -42.61
CA ILE A 792 -21.08 29.04 -41.59
C ILE A 792 -21.79 29.86 -40.50
N SER A 793 -22.47 29.18 -39.58
CA SER A 793 -23.26 29.79 -38.50
C SER A 793 -23.30 28.83 -37.31
N ALA A 794 -22.20 28.75 -36.57
CA ALA A 794 -22.09 27.91 -35.39
C ALA A 794 -22.98 28.48 -34.27
N THR A 795 -24.09 27.81 -33.98
CA THR A 795 -25.16 28.34 -33.09
C THR A 795 -25.88 27.24 -32.29
N ARG A 796 -25.46 25.98 -32.42
CA ARG A 796 -26.05 24.86 -31.69
C ARG A 796 -25.74 24.97 -30.19
N PRO A 797 -26.73 24.84 -29.29
CA PRO A 797 -26.51 25.00 -27.86
C PRO A 797 -25.97 23.72 -27.18
N GLU A 798 -26.10 22.57 -27.84
CA GLU A 798 -25.74 21.27 -27.28
C GLU A 798 -24.22 21.03 -27.28
N ARG A 799 -23.78 20.09 -26.42
CA ARG A 799 -22.37 19.69 -26.24
C ARG A 799 -22.26 18.17 -26.31
N LEU A 800 -22.34 17.61 -27.51
CA LEU A 800 -22.17 16.17 -27.74
C LEU A 800 -20.79 15.91 -28.38
N ASP A 801 -20.21 14.75 -28.04
CA ASP A 801 -18.94 14.23 -28.57
C ASP A 801 -17.78 15.26 -28.47
N VAL A 802 -17.71 16.00 -27.36
CA VAL A 802 -16.84 17.18 -27.17
C VAL A 802 -15.35 16.84 -27.36
N PRO A 803 -14.63 17.49 -28.30
CA PRO A 803 -13.17 17.37 -28.39
C PRO A 803 -12.47 17.88 -27.11
N GLY A 804 -11.52 17.14 -26.54
CA GLY A 804 -10.93 17.44 -25.22
C GLY A 804 -10.30 18.82 -25.07
N CYS A 805 -9.74 19.35 -26.16
CA CYS A 805 -9.23 20.71 -26.32
C CYS A 805 -10.28 21.84 -26.22
N PHE A 806 -11.60 21.56 -26.24
CA PHE A 806 -12.63 22.60 -26.24
C PHE A 806 -12.84 23.20 -24.84
N PRO A 807 -13.22 24.49 -24.74
CA PRO A 807 -13.63 25.09 -23.49
C PRO A 807 -14.75 24.27 -22.82
N THR A 808 -14.71 24.20 -21.48
CA THR A 808 -15.66 23.45 -20.64
C THR A 808 -17.10 24.00 -20.65
N THR A 809 -17.36 25.10 -21.38
CA THR A 809 -18.68 25.73 -21.50
C THR A 809 -18.95 26.24 -22.92
N GLY A 810 -20.22 26.48 -23.26
CA GLY A 810 -20.67 26.89 -24.59
C GLY A 810 -20.99 25.72 -25.53
N GLY A 811 -21.99 25.87 -26.39
CA GLY A 811 -22.40 24.80 -27.31
C GLY A 811 -21.39 24.52 -28.43
N ILE A 812 -21.59 23.43 -29.18
CA ILE A 812 -20.73 23.00 -30.29
C ILE A 812 -21.60 22.77 -31.53
N THR A 813 -21.17 23.31 -32.67
CA THR A 813 -21.79 23.04 -33.97
C THR A 813 -20.86 22.20 -34.84
N TRP A 814 -21.40 21.09 -35.35
CA TRP A 814 -20.69 20.14 -36.20
C TRP A 814 -20.99 20.35 -37.68
N TYR A 815 -19.91 20.45 -38.46
CA TYR A 815 -19.92 20.47 -39.92
C TYR A 815 -19.25 19.22 -40.46
N ARG A 816 -19.50 18.86 -41.72
CA ARG A 816 -18.77 17.80 -42.43
C ARG A 816 -18.59 18.09 -43.90
N PHE A 817 -17.49 17.61 -44.46
CA PHE A 817 -17.24 17.61 -45.91
C PHE A 817 -16.76 16.23 -46.34
N THR A 818 -16.77 15.96 -47.65
CA THR A 818 -16.22 14.72 -48.22
C THR A 818 -14.85 15.03 -48.80
N ALA A 819 -13.78 14.40 -48.30
CA ALA A 819 -12.41 14.69 -48.68
C ALA A 819 -12.19 14.54 -50.20
N ALA A 820 -11.66 15.57 -50.84
CA ALA A 820 -11.37 15.57 -52.27
C ALA A 820 -9.96 15.05 -52.59
N GLU A 821 -9.01 15.35 -51.72
CA GLU A 821 -7.61 14.87 -51.74
C GLU A 821 -7.29 14.22 -50.39
N ALA A 822 -6.11 13.59 -50.29
CA ALA A 822 -5.67 12.90 -49.08
C ALA A 822 -5.45 13.83 -47.87
N ALA A 823 -5.03 15.07 -48.13
CA ALA A 823 -4.95 16.14 -47.14
C ALA A 823 -5.86 17.31 -47.54
N THR A 824 -6.43 18.00 -46.56
CA THR A 824 -7.15 19.27 -46.76
C THR A 824 -6.75 20.23 -45.65
N VAL A 825 -6.22 21.40 -46.02
CA VAL A 825 -5.90 22.49 -45.09
C VAL A 825 -7.18 23.29 -44.81
N ILE A 826 -7.43 23.60 -43.54
CA ILE A 826 -8.65 24.25 -43.05
C ILE A 826 -8.30 25.60 -42.40
N ASP A 827 -8.66 26.70 -43.08
CA ASP A 827 -8.55 28.06 -42.56
C ASP A 827 -9.89 28.55 -42.00
N ALA A 828 -9.86 29.20 -40.82
CA ALA A 828 -11.03 29.82 -40.19
C ALA A 828 -10.95 31.36 -40.26
N SER A 829 -12.08 32.03 -40.46
CA SER A 829 -12.10 33.48 -40.73
C SER A 829 -11.98 34.41 -39.50
N GLY A 830 -11.71 33.87 -38.33
CA GLY A 830 -11.73 34.58 -37.05
C GLY A 830 -11.43 33.64 -35.89
N PRO A 831 -11.20 34.14 -34.67
CA PRO A 831 -10.72 33.37 -33.52
C PRO A 831 -11.77 32.44 -32.91
N GLY A 832 -11.31 31.36 -32.27
CA GLY A 832 -12.11 30.42 -31.49
C GLY A 832 -11.77 28.94 -31.70
N ALA A 833 -12.36 28.08 -30.86
CA ALA A 833 -12.04 26.66 -30.84
C ALA A 833 -12.63 25.88 -32.02
N ILE A 834 -11.80 25.04 -32.64
CA ILE A 834 -12.11 24.19 -33.78
C ILE A 834 -11.35 22.86 -33.67
N ALA A 835 -11.98 21.75 -34.08
CA ALA A 835 -11.36 20.44 -34.14
C ALA A 835 -11.73 19.69 -35.43
N VAL A 836 -10.82 18.86 -35.91
CA VAL A 836 -11.03 17.92 -37.01
C VAL A 836 -11.20 16.51 -36.43
N VAL A 837 -12.29 15.83 -36.78
CA VAL A 837 -12.69 14.54 -36.20
C VAL A 837 -13.06 13.58 -37.33
N ALA A 838 -12.64 12.32 -37.24
CA ALA A 838 -13.06 11.30 -38.20
C ALA A 838 -14.49 10.80 -37.89
N PRO A 839 -15.32 10.45 -38.89
CA PRO A 839 -16.65 9.91 -38.64
C PRO A 839 -16.62 8.65 -37.77
N GLY A 840 -17.29 8.71 -36.62
CA GLY A 840 -17.34 7.61 -35.64
C GLY A 840 -16.13 7.51 -34.71
N ALA A 841 -15.16 8.43 -34.80
CA ALA A 841 -14.16 8.63 -33.75
C ALA A 841 -14.71 9.57 -32.68
N LEU A 842 -14.30 9.35 -31.43
CA LEU A 842 -14.59 10.24 -30.30
C LEU A 842 -13.48 11.28 -30.10
N GLU A 843 -12.25 10.94 -30.46
CA GLU A 843 -11.07 11.80 -30.37
C GLU A 843 -10.90 12.67 -31.62
N ALA A 844 -10.42 13.89 -31.42
CA ALA A 844 -10.00 14.78 -32.50
C ALA A 844 -8.62 14.39 -33.03
N ARG A 845 -8.45 14.45 -34.35
CA ARG A 845 -7.15 14.25 -35.02
C ARG A 845 -6.26 15.49 -35.02
N SER A 846 -6.89 16.65 -34.89
CA SER A 846 -6.23 17.96 -34.78
C SER A 846 -7.21 18.91 -34.13
N CYS A 847 -6.74 19.79 -33.25
CA CYS A 847 -7.57 20.79 -32.60
C CYS A 847 -6.77 22.02 -32.18
N THR A 848 -7.45 23.16 -32.06
CA THR A 848 -6.94 24.33 -31.35
C THR A 848 -8.05 25.00 -30.54
N THR A 849 -7.67 25.65 -29.43
CA THR A 849 -8.54 26.57 -28.67
C THR A 849 -8.71 27.92 -29.38
N ASP A 850 -7.76 28.31 -30.23
CA ASP A 850 -7.81 29.53 -31.04
C ASP A 850 -7.17 29.36 -32.43
N THR A 851 -7.92 29.73 -33.45
CA THR A 851 -7.57 29.75 -34.88
C THR A 851 -6.71 30.93 -35.31
N SER A 852 -6.16 31.71 -34.38
CA SER A 852 -5.17 32.76 -34.68
C SER A 852 -3.78 32.19 -35.04
N GLY A 853 -3.55 30.90 -34.83
CA GLY A 853 -2.35 30.15 -35.21
C GLY A 853 -2.36 29.60 -36.65
N PRO A 854 -1.54 28.57 -36.95
CA PRO A 854 -1.52 27.92 -38.26
C PRO A 854 -2.83 27.15 -38.55
N ALA A 855 -3.08 26.91 -39.85
CA ALA A 855 -4.27 26.22 -40.33
C ALA A 855 -4.32 24.74 -39.88
N LEU A 856 -5.52 24.18 -39.76
CA LEU A 856 -5.69 22.78 -39.32
C LEU A 856 -5.58 21.80 -40.48
N GLY A 857 -5.02 20.63 -40.18
CA GLY A 857 -4.94 19.50 -41.10
C GLY A 857 -6.14 18.58 -41.02
N ALA A 858 -6.68 18.19 -42.17
CA ALA A 858 -7.60 17.07 -42.29
C ALA A 858 -7.02 16.00 -43.23
N PHE A 859 -6.50 14.93 -42.62
CA PHE A 859 -5.98 13.75 -43.32
C PHE A 859 -7.06 12.66 -43.40
N ALA A 860 -7.47 12.31 -44.61
CA ALA A 860 -8.56 11.36 -44.85
C ALA A 860 -8.48 10.75 -46.25
N THR A 861 -8.92 9.50 -46.41
CA THR A 861 -8.97 8.86 -47.73
C THR A 861 -9.90 9.63 -48.67
N PRO A 862 -9.50 9.96 -49.91
CA PRO A 862 -10.38 10.65 -50.87
C PRO A 862 -11.73 9.93 -51.02
N GLY A 863 -12.82 10.70 -50.92
CA GLY A 863 -14.19 10.18 -50.93
C GLY A 863 -14.76 9.79 -49.56
N SER A 864 -13.99 9.84 -48.47
CA SER A 864 -14.52 9.69 -47.10
C SER A 864 -15.02 11.01 -46.53
N ASP A 865 -15.99 10.97 -45.62
CA ASP A 865 -16.43 12.17 -44.88
C ASP A 865 -15.41 12.52 -43.77
N VAL A 866 -15.30 13.81 -43.46
CA VAL A 866 -14.53 14.38 -42.35
C VAL A 866 -15.43 15.34 -41.58
N CYS A 867 -15.43 15.27 -40.25
CA CYS A 867 -16.18 16.16 -39.38
C CYS A 867 -15.30 17.30 -38.86
N ILE A 868 -15.92 18.47 -38.66
CA ILE A 868 -15.33 19.67 -38.09
C ILE A 868 -16.23 20.12 -36.94
N ALA A 869 -15.75 20.06 -35.71
CA ALA A 869 -16.42 20.64 -34.55
C ALA A 869 -15.99 22.11 -34.40
N ILE A 870 -16.94 23.00 -34.10
CA ILE A 870 -16.68 24.44 -33.86
C ILE A 870 -17.47 24.89 -32.64
N SER A 871 -16.84 25.65 -31.73
CA SER A 871 -17.56 26.27 -30.61
C SER A 871 -18.63 27.23 -31.15
N SER A 872 -19.88 27.07 -30.72
CA SER A 872 -21.03 27.91 -31.12
C SER A 872 -20.99 29.35 -30.60
N SER A 873 -19.95 29.73 -29.87
CA SER A 873 -19.62 31.11 -29.49
C SER A 873 -18.36 31.65 -30.17
N ALA A 874 -17.73 30.89 -31.07
CA ALA A 874 -16.54 31.31 -31.81
C ALA A 874 -16.83 32.47 -32.79
N GLY A 875 -15.81 33.27 -33.09
CA GLY A 875 -15.87 34.33 -34.09
C GLY A 875 -15.78 33.82 -35.54
N ILE A 876 -15.90 32.50 -35.76
CA ILE A 876 -15.69 31.84 -37.06
C ILE A 876 -16.96 31.95 -37.92
N GLY A 877 -16.97 32.94 -38.82
CA GLY A 877 -18.06 33.17 -39.78
C GLY A 877 -17.95 32.38 -41.09
N SER A 878 -16.75 31.89 -41.44
CA SER A 878 -16.53 31.03 -42.60
C SER A 878 -15.31 30.13 -42.45
N LEU A 879 -15.35 28.99 -43.14
CA LEU A 879 -14.22 28.07 -43.31
C LEU A 879 -13.75 28.09 -44.76
N THR A 880 -12.44 28.08 -44.99
CA THR A 880 -11.86 27.82 -46.32
C THR A 880 -11.18 26.47 -46.31
N LEU A 881 -11.61 25.59 -47.22
CA LEU A 881 -11.07 24.25 -47.38
C LEU A 881 -10.17 24.20 -48.63
N THR A 882 -8.92 23.83 -48.44
CA THR A 882 -7.91 23.76 -49.51
C THR A 882 -7.40 22.32 -49.61
N PRO A 883 -7.92 21.50 -50.54
CA PRO A 883 -7.40 20.16 -50.79
C PRO A 883 -5.95 20.23 -51.30
N VAL A 884 -5.07 19.39 -50.75
CA VAL A 884 -3.65 19.31 -51.11
C VAL A 884 -3.32 17.87 -51.50
N PRO A 885 -2.73 17.64 -52.68
CA PRO A 885 -2.20 16.33 -53.05
C PRO A 885 -1.11 15.91 -52.06
N TYR A 886 -1.28 14.73 -51.46
CA TYR A 886 -0.42 14.21 -50.41
C TYR A 886 -0.36 12.69 -50.53
N ASP A 887 0.85 12.11 -50.49
CA ASP A 887 1.09 10.66 -50.55
C ASP A 887 1.93 10.13 -49.37
N GLY A 888 2.07 10.93 -48.31
CA GLY A 888 2.73 10.53 -47.07
C GLY A 888 1.85 9.68 -46.15
N VAL A 889 2.28 9.54 -44.89
CA VAL A 889 1.61 8.79 -43.82
C VAL A 889 0.24 9.40 -43.52
N MET A 890 -0.81 8.58 -43.44
CA MET A 890 -2.21 9.04 -43.32
C MET A 890 -2.72 9.15 -41.88
N GLY A 891 -1.87 8.84 -40.90
CA GLY A 891 -2.15 9.01 -39.47
C GLY A 891 -3.02 7.89 -38.89
N ARG A 892 -3.05 6.71 -39.51
CA ARG A 892 -3.74 5.55 -38.96
C ARG A 892 -2.90 4.92 -37.86
N VAL A 893 -3.22 5.27 -36.62
CA VAL A 893 -2.62 4.71 -35.41
C VAL A 893 -2.88 3.20 -35.32
N THR A 894 -1.82 2.45 -35.03
CA THR A 894 -1.83 1.04 -34.66
C THR A 894 -0.93 0.88 -33.42
N PRO A 895 -1.49 0.65 -32.22
CA PRO A 895 -0.71 0.27 -31.06
C PRO A 895 0.06 -1.02 -31.32
N LEU A 896 1.34 -1.07 -30.95
CA LEU A 896 2.17 -2.25 -31.15
C LEU A 896 1.96 -3.32 -30.05
N GLY A 897 1.36 -2.94 -28.92
CA GLY A 897 1.05 -3.85 -27.81
C GLY A 897 2.29 -4.34 -27.07
N ILE A 898 3.29 -3.46 -26.97
CA ILE A 898 4.59 -3.75 -26.37
C ILE A 898 4.49 -3.62 -24.85
N ALA A 899 4.77 -4.69 -24.12
CA ALA A 899 4.79 -4.63 -22.67
C ALA A 899 6.13 -4.02 -22.19
N PRO A 900 6.10 -3.07 -21.23
CA PRO A 900 7.33 -2.58 -20.57
C PRO A 900 8.16 -3.71 -19.94
N PRO A 901 9.44 -3.43 -19.58
CA PRO A 901 10.26 -4.35 -18.79
C PRO A 901 9.58 -4.76 -17.47
N ALA A 902 10.01 -5.89 -16.90
CA ALA A 902 9.50 -6.36 -15.61
C ALA A 902 10.37 -5.83 -14.48
N ARG A 903 9.75 -5.32 -13.40
CA ARG A 903 10.47 -4.96 -12.17
C ARG A 903 11.10 -6.20 -11.56
N ALA A 904 12.29 -6.06 -10.97
CA ALA A 904 12.93 -7.13 -10.18
C ALA A 904 12.06 -7.62 -9.00
N THR A 905 11.17 -6.75 -8.49
CA THR A 905 10.20 -7.04 -7.41
C THR A 905 8.86 -7.62 -7.88
N GLY A 906 8.67 -7.81 -9.20
CA GLY A 906 7.38 -8.10 -9.80
C GLY A 906 6.59 -6.83 -10.19
N GLY A 907 5.70 -6.98 -11.18
CA GLY A 907 5.00 -5.87 -11.85
C GLY A 907 5.70 -5.37 -13.12
N LEU A 908 5.07 -4.42 -13.80
CA LEU A 908 5.64 -3.73 -14.97
C LEU A 908 6.34 -2.45 -14.55
N GLU A 909 7.42 -2.11 -15.24
CA GLU A 909 8.07 -0.80 -15.08
C GLU A 909 7.32 0.28 -15.84
N SER A 910 7.37 1.51 -15.32
CA SER A 910 6.92 2.67 -16.08
C SER A 910 8.03 3.10 -17.04
N MET A 911 7.65 3.60 -18.20
CA MET A 911 8.51 4.27 -19.16
C MET A 911 8.01 5.72 -19.24
N GLU A 912 8.56 6.62 -18.44
CA GLU A 912 7.95 7.93 -18.19
C GLU A 912 8.35 9.02 -19.21
N SER A 913 9.39 8.81 -20.01
CA SER A 913 9.77 9.68 -21.15
C SER A 913 10.84 9.01 -22.01
N GLU A 914 10.73 9.17 -23.32
CA GLU A 914 11.75 8.78 -24.29
C GLU A 914 12.74 9.91 -24.58
N VAL A 915 13.98 9.50 -24.86
CA VAL A 915 15.10 10.40 -25.14
C VAL A 915 15.30 10.56 -26.64
N TRP A 916 15.22 9.46 -27.38
CA TRP A 916 15.14 9.37 -28.84
C TRP A 916 14.62 8.00 -29.27
N ILE A 917 14.10 7.92 -30.49
CA ILE A 917 13.68 6.68 -31.15
C ILE A 917 14.40 6.57 -32.49
N ALA A 918 14.86 5.38 -32.86
CA ALA A 918 15.46 5.09 -34.16
C ALA A 918 15.03 3.71 -34.66
N VAL A 919 14.73 3.59 -35.95
CA VAL A 919 14.26 2.34 -36.56
C VAL A 919 15.33 1.73 -37.49
N THR A 920 15.73 0.49 -37.21
CA THR A 920 16.54 -0.34 -38.12
C THR A 920 15.62 -1.16 -39.03
N PRO A 921 16.12 -1.85 -40.08
CA PRO A 921 15.32 -2.75 -40.88
C PRO A 921 14.62 -3.88 -40.11
N THR A 922 15.10 -4.26 -38.91
CA THR A 922 14.46 -5.31 -38.07
C THR A 922 13.85 -4.81 -36.76
N THR A 923 14.38 -3.74 -36.16
CA THR A 923 14.14 -3.40 -34.74
C THR A 923 13.83 -1.91 -34.57
N ILE A 924 12.98 -1.57 -33.60
CA ILE A 924 12.83 -0.20 -33.10
C ILE A 924 13.69 -0.10 -31.84
N HIS A 925 14.57 0.90 -31.77
CA HIS A 925 15.33 1.21 -30.56
C HIS A 925 14.84 2.52 -29.98
N ALA A 926 14.61 2.56 -28.67
CA ALA A 926 14.23 3.77 -27.94
C ALA A 926 15.10 3.91 -26.70
N ALA A 927 15.75 5.07 -26.54
CA ALA A 927 16.43 5.40 -25.29
C ALA A 927 15.41 5.95 -24.28
N VAL A 928 15.49 5.52 -23.03
CA VAL A 928 14.71 6.05 -21.90
C VAL A 928 15.64 6.43 -20.76
N GLN A 929 15.32 7.51 -20.05
CA GLN A 929 16.30 8.18 -19.18
C GLN A 929 16.35 7.62 -17.75
N TRP A 930 15.23 7.15 -17.20
CA TRP A 930 15.15 6.65 -15.82
C TRP A 930 14.48 5.27 -15.72
N PRO A 931 15.20 4.21 -15.32
CA PRO A 931 16.67 4.10 -15.35
C PRO A 931 17.20 4.16 -16.80
N ALA A 932 18.43 4.66 -16.94
CA ALA A 932 19.10 4.85 -18.23
C ALA A 932 19.31 3.53 -19.00
N ARG A 933 18.67 3.40 -20.18
CA ARG A 933 18.79 2.21 -21.04
C ARG A 933 18.29 2.45 -22.46
N ILE A 934 18.73 1.60 -23.37
CA ILE A 934 18.10 1.42 -24.69
C ILE A 934 17.17 0.22 -24.63
N LEU A 935 15.92 0.44 -25.03
CA LEU A 935 14.93 -0.61 -25.24
C LEU A 935 14.95 -1.05 -26.70
N SER A 936 14.98 -2.35 -26.92
CA SER A 936 14.88 -3.00 -28.23
C SER A 936 13.50 -3.60 -28.38
N VAL A 937 12.78 -3.17 -29.40
CA VAL A 937 11.34 -3.43 -29.57
C VAL A 937 11.09 -3.99 -30.97
N PRO A 938 10.31 -5.09 -31.13
CA PRO A 938 9.99 -5.62 -32.44
C PRO A 938 9.09 -4.64 -33.22
N ARG A 939 9.32 -4.52 -34.53
CA ARG A 939 8.53 -3.65 -35.43
C ARG A 939 7.04 -4.06 -35.57
N ALA A 940 6.66 -5.22 -35.05
CA ALA A 940 5.28 -5.68 -34.89
C ALA A 940 5.19 -6.87 -33.92
N GLY A 941 4.09 -6.97 -33.18
CA GLY A 941 3.73 -8.13 -32.35
C GLY A 941 3.77 -7.82 -30.85
N HIS A 942 2.83 -8.41 -30.11
CA HIS A 942 2.66 -8.21 -28.67
C HIS A 942 3.75 -8.98 -27.92
N VAL A 943 4.92 -8.34 -27.74
CA VAL A 943 6.08 -8.90 -27.06
C VAL A 943 6.59 -7.89 -26.04
N ARG A 944 7.23 -8.36 -24.96
CA ARG A 944 7.91 -7.50 -24.00
C ARG A 944 9.12 -6.84 -24.67
N ALA A 945 9.40 -5.58 -24.34
CA ALA A 945 10.62 -4.91 -24.76
C ALA A 945 11.86 -5.57 -24.12
N ASP A 946 12.92 -5.78 -24.91
CA ASP A 946 14.24 -6.18 -24.40
C ASP A 946 14.98 -4.93 -23.91
N SER A 947 15.59 -4.98 -22.72
CA SER A 947 16.29 -3.83 -22.12
C SER A 947 17.80 -3.99 -22.12
N HIS A 948 18.52 -2.97 -22.55
CA HIS A 948 19.99 -2.91 -22.56
C HIS A 948 20.45 -1.69 -21.73
N GLU A 949 21.01 -1.97 -20.56
CA GLU A 949 21.60 -0.95 -19.67
C GLU A 949 22.83 -0.30 -20.32
N LEU A 950 22.96 1.02 -20.14
CA LEU A 950 24.10 1.86 -20.53
C LEU A 950 24.36 2.85 -19.38
N GLU A 951 25.53 3.50 -19.36
CA GLU A 951 25.74 4.60 -18.40
C GLU A 951 24.92 5.85 -18.84
N GLU A 952 24.42 6.65 -17.88
CA GLU A 952 23.38 7.66 -18.14
C GLU A 952 23.78 8.72 -19.20
N PHE A 953 25.07 9.05 -19.26
CA PHE A 953 25.62 9.98 -20.26
C PHE A 953 25.72 9.37 -21.67
N GLU A 954 25.70 8.03 -21.83
CA GLU A 954 25.86 7.35 -23.12
C GLU A 954 24.59 7.35 -23.99
N LEU A 955 23.49 7.89 -23.47
CA LEU A 955 22.20 7.98 -24.16
C LEU A 955 22.02 9.28 -24.97
N GLY A 956 22.61 10.40 -24.56
CA GLY A 956 22.55 11.67 -25.31
C GLY A 956 21.15 12.26 -25.50
N TYR A 957 21.01 13.10 -26.54
CA TYR A 957 19.73 13.75 -26.91
C TYR A 957 19.12 13.22 -28.23
N SER A 958 19.86 12.41 -28.98
CA SER A 958 19.46 11.94 -30.31
C SER A 958 20.29 10.73 -30.75
N GLY A 959 19.65 9.80 -31.44
CA GLY A 959 20.27 8.65 -32.08
C GLY A 959 19.77 8.46 -33.51
N VAL A 960 20.53 7.72 -34.33
CA VAL A 960 20.19 7.45 -35.73
C VAL A 960 20.62 6.04 -36.16
N ALA A 961 19.80 5.39 -36.97
CA ALA A 961 20.10 4.08 -37.55
C ALA A 961 20.76 4.20 -38.93
N VAL A 962 21.75 3.34 -39.21
CA VAL A 962 22.36 3.16 -40.53
C VAL A 962 22.42 1.66 -40.86
N GLY A 963 21.38 1.16 -41.51
CA GLY A 963 21.13 -0.28 -41.58
C GLY A 963 20.82 -0.81 -40.18
N GLU A 964 21.46 -1.91 -39.77
CA GLU A 964 21.36 -2.43 -38.39
C GLU A 964 22.28 -1.73 -37.37
N ALA A 965 23.16 -0.81 -37.82
CA ALA A 965 23.99 -0.06 -36.90
C ALA A 965 23.22 1.09 -36.27
N LEU A 966 23.37 1.28 -34.95
CA LEU A 966 22.76 2.39 -34.21
C LEU A 966 23.86 3.29 -33.65
N PHE A 967 23.73 4.57 -33.92
CA PHE A 967 24.58 5.63 -33.40
C PHE A 967 23.79 6.45 -32.39
N SER A 968 24.47 6.88 -31.33
CA SER A 968 23.89 7.74 -30.30
C SER A 968 24.89 8.83 -29.93
N LEU A 969 24.40 9.91 -29.33
CA LEU A 969 25.21 11.02 -28.83
C LEU A 969 25.38 10.88 -27.32
N ASP A 970 26.20 11.74 -26.73
CA ASP A 970 26.46 11.80 -25.28
C ASP A 970 25.67 12.94 -24.61
N ASP A 971 25.37 12.84 -23.31
CA ASP A 971 24.84 13.91 -22.44
C ASP A 971 25.64 14.08 -21.13
N ALA A 972 26.96 14.18 -21.20
CA ALA A 972 27.86 14.51 -20.09
C ALA A 972 27.64 15.91 -19.46
N GLY A 973 26.52 16.58 -19.76
CA GLY A 973 26.13 17.90 -19.29
C GLY A 973 24.99 17.91 -18.27
N PHE A 974 24.68 16.76 -17.63
CA PHE A 974 23.53 16.59 -16.73
C PHE A 974 23.36 17.74 -15.72
N TYR A 975 22.19 18.36 -15.75
CA TYR A 975 21.80 19.46 -14.87
C TYR A 975 20.91 18.91 -13.75
N ASP A 976 21.50 18.76 -12.56
CA ASP A 976 20.76 18.32 -11.37
C ASP A 976 19.76 19.40 -10.95
N LEU A 977 18.46 19.12 -11.12
CA LEU A 977 17.36 20.02 -10.76
C LEU A 977 17.24 20.25 -9.24
N GLY A 978 17.79 19.36 -8.41
CA GLY A 978 17.85 19.50 -6.95
C GLY A 978 19.07 20.29 -6.45
N LEU A 979 20.19 20.29 -7.19
CA LEU A 979 21.43 20.98 -6.78
C LEU A 979 21.76 22.25 -7.59
N GLY A 980 21.12 22.48 -8.75
CA GLY A 980 21.35 23.67 -9.58
C GLY A 980 22.76 23.77 -10.18
N THR A 981 23.46 22.63 -10.28
CA THR A 981 24.84 22.54 -10.78
C THR A 981 24.97 21.37 -11.77
N ILE A 982 25.89 21.52 -12.72
CA ILE A 982 26.27 20.43 -13.62
C ILE A 982 27.12 19.43 -12.85
N VAL A 983 26.66 18.17 -12.77
CA VAL A 983 27.36 17.08 -12.08
C VAL A 983 27.84 16.07 -13.13
N GLY A 984 28.90 16.46 -13.83
CA GLY A 984 29.57 15.63 -14.83
C GLY A 984 30.99 16.15 -15.10
N PRO A 985 31.90 15.34 -15.66
CA PRO A 985 33.18 15.84 -16.14
C PRO A 985 32.90 16.85 -17.27
N ALA A 986 33.15 18.14 -17.02
CA ALA A 986 32.78 19.27 -17.89
C ALA A 986 33.46 19.32 -19.28
N ASP A 987 34.11 18.22 -19.68
CA ASP A 987 34.80 18.03 -20.96
C ASP A 987 34.33 16.71 -21.60
N GLN A 988 33.61 16.83 -22.72
CA GLN A 988 33.47 15.90 -23.87
C GLN A 988 32.07 15.29 -24.11
N THR A 989 31.23 15.98 -24.88
CA THR A 989 30.15 15.30 -25.62
C THR A 989 30.74 14.48 -26.78
N ARG A 990 30.27 13.25 -27.00
CA ARG A 990 30.78 12.27 -27.98
C ARG A 990 29.72 11.80 -28.97
N LEU A 991 30.18 11.16 -30.05
CA LEU A 991 29.37 10.30 -30.93
C LEU A 991 29.77 8.83 -30.69
N TYR A 992 28.80 8.00 -30.31
CA TYR A 992 28.96 6.58 -30.05
C TYR A 992 28.33 5.71 -31.14
N ARG A 993 28.82 4.48 -31.29
CA ARG A 993 28.09 3.40 -31.97
C ARG A 993 27.76 2.28 -30.98
N VAL A 994 26.47 2.19 -30.62
CA VAL A 994 25.93 1.30 -29.58
C VAL A 994 25.47 -0.05 -30.14
N VAL A 995 24.97 -0.10 -31.38
CA VAL A 995 24.66 -1.35 -32.10
C VAL A 995 25.54 -1.48 -33.34
N THR A 996 26.12 -2.65 -33.54
CA THR A 996 26.99 -2.95 -34.68
C THR A 996 26.19 -3.17 -35.97
N PRO A 997 26.79 -3.07 -37.17
CA PRO A 997 26.13 -3.42 -38.43
C PRO A 997 25.62 -4.87 -38.55
N GLY A 998 25.88 -5.73 -37.55
CA GLY A 998 25.33 -7.08 -37.44
C GLY A 998 24.12 -7.20 -36.49
N GLY A 999 23.57 -6.07 -36.01
CA GLY A 999 22.41 -6.06 -35.11
C GLY A 999 22.72 -6.48 -33.67
N THR A 1000 23.99 -6.39 -33.23
CA THR A 1000 24.41 -6.74 -31.86
C THR A 1000 24.92 -5.53 -31.09
N PHE A 1001 24.51 -5.41 -29.82
CA PHE A 1001 25.00 -4.39 -28.89
C PHE A 1001 26.49 -4.55 -28.58
N THR A 1002 27.18 -3.43 -28.34
CA THR A 1002 28.58 -3.41 -27.92
C THR A 1002 28.73 -3.78 -26.44
N THR A 1003 29.29 -4.95 -26.15
CA THR A 1003 29.11 -5.66 -24.86
C THR A 1003 30.00 -5.21 -23.69
N ARG A 1004 30.52 -3.97 -23.66
CA ARG A 1004 31.22 -3.48 -22.44
C ARG A 1004 31.38 -1.97 -22.28
N GLU A 1005 31.64 -1.25 -23.35
CA GLU A 1005 31.71 0.23 -23.43
C GLU A 1005 31.30 0.61 -24.87
N PRO A 1006 30.48 1.65 -25.10
CA PRO A 1006 30.16 2.15 -26.44
C PRO A 1006 31.41 2.63 -27.17
N PHE A 1007 31.52 2.34 -28.47
CA PHE A 1007 32.73 2.70 -29.20
C PHE A 1007 32.71 4.16 -29.68
N ASP A 1008 33.60 4.97 -29.10
CA ASP A 1008 34.06 6.29 -29.55
C ASP A 1008 34.18 6.41 -31.08
N TRP A 1009 33.19 7.02 -31.73
CA TRP A 1009 33.10 7.03 -33.20
C TRP A 1009 33.70 8.28 -33.84
N ASP A 1010 33.68 9.42 -33.14
CA ASP A 1010 34.32 10.68 -33.56
C ASP A 1010 35.85 10.70 -33.40
N GLY A 1011 36.43 9.63 -32.83
CA GLY A 1011 37.86 9.49 -32.60
C GLY A 1011 38.40 10.37 -31.46
N PRO A 1012 39.73 10.44 -31.27
CA PRO A 1012 40.31 11.00 -30.05
C PRO A 1012 40.35 12.55 -29.99
N ALA A 1013 39.79 13.24 -30.98
CA ALA A 1013 39.88 14.70 -31.10
C ALA A 1013 38.63 15.38 -30.51
N ARG A 1014 38.80 16.01 -29.35
CA ARG A 1014 37.72 16.66 -28.59
C ARG A 1014 37.24 17.96 -29.26
N LEU A 1015 35.93 18.18 -29.36
CA LEU A 1015 35.33 19.43 -29.87
C LEU A 1015 35.23 20.57 -28.83
N GLY A 1016 35.84 20.42 -27.65
CA GLY A 1016 35.77 21.40 -26.57
C GLY A 1016 34.40 21.40 -25.87
N SER A 1017 34.00 22.55 -25.32
CA SER A 1017 32.77 22.72 -24.53
C SER A 1017 31.51 22.92 -25.39
N GLN A 1018 31.39 22.24 -26.52
CA GLN A 1018 30.21 22.29 -27.39
C GLN A 1018 29.29 21.10 -27.12
N VAL A 1019 27.98 21.25 -27.37
CA VAL A 1019 26.96 20.22 -27.09
C VAL A 1019 26.40 19.67 -28.39
N TYR A 1020 26.50 18.36 -28.61
CA TYR A 1020 25.76 17.69 -29.68
C TYR A 1020 24.25 17.71 -29.34
N ARG A 1021 23.41 18.18 -30.26
CA ARG A 1021 21.94 18.21 -30.10
C ARG A 1021 21.25 17.09 -30.86
N SER A 1022 21.67 16.87 -32.11
CA SER A 1022 20.99 15.98 -33.04
C SER A 1022 21.98 15.35 -34.02
N VAL A 1023 21.73 14.09 -34.39
CA VAL A 1023 22.45 13.37 -35.43
C VAL A 1023 21.48 12.88 -36.51
N ALA A 1024 21.85 13.06 -37.77
CA ALA A 1024 21.09 12.61 -38.94
C ALA A 1024 21.97 11.84 -39.93
N TYR A 1025 21.35 11.15 -40.88
CA TYR A 1025 22.04 10.42 -41.94
C TYR A 1025 21.51 10.84 -43.32
N ASP A 1026 22.39 11.28 -44.22
CA ASP A 1026 21.99 11.77 -45.55
C ASP A 1026 22.04 10.69 -46.66
N GLY A 1027 22.18 9.42 -46.28
CA GLY A 1027 22.43 8.32 -47.20
C GLY A 1027 23.91 8.06 -47.51
N ALA A 1028 24.86 8.87 -47.03
CA ALA A 1028 26.30 8.66 -47.22
C ALA A 1028 27.18 9.05 -46.01
N GLU A 1029 26.92 10.19 -45.36
CA GLU A 1029 27.64 10.70 -44.19
C GLU A 1029 26.65 10.92 -43.02
N LEU A 1030 27.14 10.75 -41.78
CA LEU A 1030 26.42 11.21 -40.59
C LEU A 1030 26.59 12.73 -40.48
N TRP A 1031 25.52 13.45 -40.15
CA TRP A 1031 25.51 14.88 -39.92
C TRP A 1031 25.22 15.17 -38.46
N LEU A 1032 26.03 16.01 -37.83
CA LEU A 1032 25.98 16.31 -36.41
C LEU A 1032 25.65 17.79 -36.23
N LEU A 1033 24.57 18.09 -35.51
CA LEU A 1033 24.21 19.44 -35.11
C LEU A 1033 24.84 19.75 -33.75
N VAL A 1034 25.68 20.78 -33.73
CA VAL A 1034 26.43 21.19 -32.55
C VAL A 1034 26.06 22.62 -32.18
N ASP A 1035 25.65 22.77 -30.92
CA ASP A 1035 25.32 24.05 -30.28
C ASP A 1035 26.52 24.52 -29.44
N SER A 1036 26.76 25.83 -29.44
CA SER A 1036 27.82 26.47 -28.66
C SER A 1036 27.17 27.13 -27.43
N PRO A 1037 27.30 26.54 -26.22
CA PRO A 1037 26.54 27.00 -25.07
C PRO A 1037 26.86 28.45 -24.75
N ALA A 1038 25.80 29.24 -24.53
CA ALA A 1038 25.94 30.54 -23.89
C ALA A 1038 26.57 30.36 -22.51
N ALA A 1039 27.42 31.31 -22.09
CA ALA A 1039 27.98 31.31 -20.75
C ALA A 1039 26.84 31.24 -19.70
N LEU A 1040 26.83 30.17 -18.90
CA LEU A 1040 25.69 29.80 -18.06
C LEU A 1040 25.46 30.83 -16.96
N GLY A 1041 24.43 31.64 -17.12
CA GLY A 1041 24.08 32.72 -16.19
C GLY A 1041 23.22 33.81 -16.84
N GLY A 1042 21.92 33.55 -17.01
CA GLY A 1042 20.88 34.57 -17.22
C GLY A 1042 21.06 35.53 -18.42
N GLY A 1043 20.50 35.17 -19.58
CA GLY A 1043 20.24 36.15 -20.67
C GLY A 1043 21.36 36.35 -21.70
N GLY A 1044 22.39 35.49 -21.73
CA GLY A 1044 23.39 35.48 -22.80
C GLY A 1044 22.81 35.07 -24.15
N SER A 1045 23.22 35.73 -25.23
CA SER A 1045 22.90 35.30 -26.60
C SER A 1045 23.57 33.96 -26.89
N ALA A 1046 22.78 32.96 -27.32
CA ALA A 1046 23.29 31.67 -27.77
C ALA A 1046 24.29 31.82 -28.93
N GLY A 1047 25.26 30.90 -28.99
CA GLY A 1047 26.32 30.91 -30.00
C GLY A 1047 25.84 30.42 -31.38
N PRO A 1048 26.72 30.49 -32.40
CA PRO A 1048 26.38 30.01 -33.73
C PRO A 1048 26.22 28.48 -33.75
N ILE A 1049 25.23 27.99 -34.49
CA ILE A 1049 25.06 26.56 -34.75
C ILE A 1049 26.15 26.10 -35.73
N THR A 1050 26.86 25.02 -35.38
CA THR A 1050 27.88 24.41 -36.25
C THR A 1050 27.41 23.04 -36.71
N LEU A 1051 27.55 22.77 -38.00
CA LEU A 1051 27.25 21.46 -38.59
C LEU A 1051 28.55 20.72 -38.87
N TYR A 1052 28.66 19.47 -38.41
CA TYR A 1052 29.78 18.59 -38.70
C TYR A 1052 29.33 17.34 -39.47
N ARG A 1053 30.29 16.62 -40.06
CA ARG A 1053 30.09 15.30 -40.68
C ARG A 1053 31.02 14.24 -40.14
N ALA A 1054 30.50 13.04 -39.96
CA ALA A 1054 31.25 11.83 -39.63
C ALA A 1054 31.03 10.73 -40.68
N SER A 1055 31.97 9.79 -40.80
CA SER A 1055 31.77 8.59 -41.62
C SER A 1055 30.94 7.57 -40.83
N PRO A 1056 29.88 6.95 -41.38
CA PRO A 1056 29.16 5.87 -40.71
C PRO A 1056 29.92 4.53 -40.75
N SER A 1057 30.97 4.40 -41.57
CA SER A 1057 31.63 3.12 -41.88
C SER A 1057 33.00 2.94 -41.23
N ALA A 1058 33.66 4.03 -40.81
CA ALA A 1058 34.91 3.99 -40.06
C ALA A 1058 34.96 5.13 -39.02
N PRO A 1059 35.44 4.86 -37.79
CA PRO A 1059 35.56 5.89 -36.76
C PRO A 1059 36.71 6.87 -37.10
N GLY A 1060 36.56 8.12 -36.68
CA GLY A 1060 37.59 9.15 -36.88
C GLY A 1060 37.05 10.59 -36.83
N VAL A 1061 37.99 11.54 -36.90
CA VAL A 1061 37.76 12.96 -36.66
C VAL A 1061 36.67 13.53 -37.58
N VAL A 1062 35.68 14.18 -36.96
CA VAL A 1062 34.57 14.85 -37.63
C VAL A 1062 35.02 16.10 -38.40
N ARG A 1063 34.31 16.43 -39.49
CA ARG A 1063 34.67 17.52 -40.42
C ARG A 1063 33.58 18.59 -40.43
N VAL A 1064 33.94 19.87 -40.27
CA VAL A 1064 32.99 21.00 -40.35
C VAL A 1064 32.35 21.03 -41.76
N ALA A 1065 31.03 21.07 -41.80
CA ALA A 1065 30.22 21.27 -43.00
C ALA A 1065 29.85 22.74 -43.25
N GLY A 1066 29.63 23.50 -42.17
CA GLY A 1066 29.25 24.91 -42.21
C GLY A 1066 28.92 25.45 -40.81
N VAL A 1067 28.74 26.76 -40.73
CA VAL A 1067 28.34 27.50 -39.53
C VAL A 1067 27.14 28.36 -39.90
N LEU A 1068 26.18 28.50 -38.98
CA LEU A 1068 24.98 29.32 -39.12
C LEU A 1068 24.93 30.34 -37.98
N SER A 1069 25.40 31.57 -38.24
CA SER A 1069 25.52 32.62 -37.21
C SER A 1069 24.21 33.31 -36.87
N THR A 1070 23.22 33.23 -37.76
CA THR A 1070 21.89 33.85 -37.58
C THR A 1070 20.90 32.97 -36.82
N MET A 1071 21.20 31.67 -36.68
CA MET A 1071 20.35 30.72 -35.96
C MET A 1071 20.73 30.71 -34.49
N GLN A 1072 19.76 30.96 -33.62
CA GLN A 1072 19.98 31.13 -32.18
C GLN A 1072 19.95 29.79 -31.44
N ARG A 1073 19.15 28.83 -31.91
CA ARG A 1073 19.03 27.49 -31.31
C ARG A 1073 18.49 26.55 -32.37
N ALA A 1074 18.96 25.31 -32.37
CA ALA A 1074 18.36 24.21 -33.09
C ALA A 1074 18.43 22.94 -32.23
N ILE A 1075 17.36 22.15 -32.26
CA ILE A 1075 17.17 20.95 -31.40
C ILE A 1075 17.18 19.66 -32.22
N ALA A 1076 16.75 19.71 -33.48
CA ALA A 1076 16.71 18.55 -34.38
C ALA A 1076 17.21 18.92 -35.79
N THR A 1077 17.81 17.97 -36.51
CA THR A 1077 18.19 18.12 -37.92
C THR A 1077 17.86 16.89 -38.76
N ALA A 1078 17.56 17.11 -40.04
CA ALA A 1078 17.48 16.07 -41.06
C ALA A 1078 18.06 16.60 -42.38
N VAL A 1079 18.52 15.71 -43.26
CA VAL A 1079 19.31 16.11 -44.45
C VAL A 1079 18.90 15.29 -45.66
N ASP A 1080 18.63 15.96 -46.79
CA ASP A 1080 18.52 15.32 -48.11
C ASP A 1080 19.68 15.74 -49.04
N ALA A 1081 19.68 15.33 -50.30
CA ALA A 1081 20.75 15.68 -51.24
C ALA A 1081 20.92 17.20 -51.52
N THR A 1082 19.93 18.04 -51.18
CA THR A 1082 19.89 19.48 -51.51
C THR A 1082 19.93 20.39 -50.29
N TYR A 1083 19.21 20.03 -49.21
CA TYR A 1083 18.98 20.86 -48.05
C TYR A 1083 19.36 20.16 -46.73
N VAL A 1084 19.78 20.98 -45.76
CA VAL A 1084 19.74 20.65 -44.33
C VAL A 1084 18.49 21.29 -43.76
N TYR A 1085 17.66 20.50 -43.08
CA TYR A 1085 16.47 20.93 -42.35
C TYR A 1085 16.79 21.00 -40.86
N LEU A 1086 16.22 22.00 -40.18
CA LEU A 1086 16.58 22.39 -38.82
C LEU A 1086 15.32 22.81 -38.06
N LEU A 1087 14.97 22.09 -36.99
CA LEU A 1087 13.93 22.54 -36.06
C LEU A 1087 14.57 23.46 -35.02
N GLY A 1088 14.14 24.73 -34.95
CA GLY A 1088 14.83 25.71 -34.12
C GLY A 1088 14.28 27.13 -34.22
N ARG A 1089 15.15 28.11 -33.95
CA ARG A 1089 14.79 29.54 -33.88
C ARG A 1089 15.76 30.46 -34.62
N VAL A 1090 15.21 31.39 -35.40
CA VAL A 1090 15.93 32.47 -36.11
C VAL A 1090 15.26 33.80 -35.78
N GLY A 1091 16.00 34.74 -35.17
CA GLY A 1091 15.49 36.06 -34.82
C GLY A 1091 14.29 36.07 -33.86
N GLY A 1092 14.20 35.07 -32.98
CA GLY A 1092 13.09 34.86 -32.05
C GLY A 1092 11.89 34.09 -32.61
N ALA A 1093 11.75 33.97 -33.93
CA ALA A 1093 10.72 33.12 -34.54
C ALA A 1093 11.10 31.64 -34.40
N GLY A 1094 10.12 30.80 -34.05
CA GLY A 1094 10.26 29.33 -34.01
C GLY A 1094 9.70 28.68 -35.27
N GLY A 1095 10.34 27.60 -35.71
CA GLY A 1095 9.89 26.87 -36.89
C GLY A 1095 10.86 25.80 -37.38
N VAL A 1096 10.42 25.12 -38.44
CA VAL A 1096 11.30 24.33 -39.30
C VAL A 1096 11.93 25.28 -40.31
N TYR A 1097 13.26 25.23 -40.43
CA TYR A 1097 14.04 25.99 -41.40
C TYR A 1097 14.79 25.06 -42.36
N ARG A 1098 15.10 25.52 -43.57
CA ARG A 1098 15.99 24.82 -44.52
C ARG A 1098 17.17 25.68 -44.94
N VAL A 1099 18.30 25.03 -45.22
CA VAL A 1099 19.54 25.64 -45.72
C VAL A 1099 20.08 24.81 -46.89
N ARG A 1100 20.45 25.47 -47.99
CA ARG A 1100 21.12 24.85 -49.15
C ARG A 1100 22.47 24.27 -48.75
N ARG A 1101 22.69 22.95 -48.99
CA ARG A 1101 23.94 22.24 -48.65
C ARG A 1101 25.20 22.84 -49.29
N ASP A 1102 25.08 23.38 -50.49
CA ASP A 1102 26.19 24.00 -51.24
C ASP A 1102 26.45 25.47 -50.87
N ALA A 1103 25.54 26.10 -50.12
CA ALA A 1103 25.69 27.46 -49.60
C ALA A 1103 26.29 27.51 -48.18
N LEU A 1104 26.44 26.36 -47.50
CA LEU A 1104 26.90 26.27 -46.11
C LEU A 1104 28.29 26.89 -45.82
N GLY A 1105 29.12 27.08 -46.84
CA GLY A 1105 30.41 27.77 -46.72
C GLY A 1105 30.32 29.29 -46.58
N ASP A 1106 29.17 29.88 -46.93
CA ASP A 1106 28.95 31.34 -47.01
C ASP A 1106 28.11 31.91 -45.84
N ASP A 1107 27.88 31.13 -44.76
CA ASP A 1107 27.02 31.47 -43.61
C ASP A 1107 25.60 31.94 -44.02
N PRO A 1108 24.82 31.07 -44.68
CA PRO A 1108 23.54 31.44 -45.28
C PRO A 1108 22.44 31.63 -44.22
N ILE A 1109 21.56 32.61 -44.45
CA ILE A 1109 20.37 32.81 -43.62
C ILE A 1109 19.39 31.64 -43.86
N PRO A 1110 18.96 30.90 -42.82
CA PRO A 1110 17.98 29.81 -42.98
C PRO A 1110 16.62 30.29 -43.47
N GLU A 1111 16.04 29.57 -44.42
CA GLU A 1111 14.72 29.85 -44.99
C GLU A 1111 13.63 29.17 -44.15
N LEU A 1112 12.60 29.91 -43.71
CA LEU A 1112 11.47 29.34 -42.96
C LEU A 1112 10.63 28.43 -43.87
N VAL A 1113 10.44 27.18 -43.43
CA VAL A 1113 9.65 26.15 -44.12
C VAL A 1113 8.24 26.07 -43.55
N ALA A 1114 8.11 26.02 -42.21
CA ALA A 1114 6.84 26.04 -41.51
C ALA A 1114 6.99 26.67 -40.11
N PRO A 1115 6.03 27.49 -39.63
CA PRO A 1115 6.03 28.02 -38.27
C PRO A 1115 5.67 26.93 -37.26
N ALA A 1116 6.44 26.83 -36.19
CA ALA A 1116 6.22 25.86 -35.12
C ALA A 1116 6.56 26.45 -33.75
N ASN A 1117 5.87 26.01 -32.71
CA ASN A 1117 6.30 26.29 -31.36
C ASN A 1117 7.51 25.40 -31.06
N VAL A 1118 8.64 26.01 -30.70
CA VAL A 1118 9.89 25.32 -30.39
C VAL A 1118 10.28 25.69 -28.96
N PRO A 1119 10.43 24.73 -28.01
CA PRO A 1119 10.72 25.05 -26.61
C PRO A 1119 11.99 25.88 -26.45
N GLU A 1120 11.98 26.81 -25.49
CA GLU A 1120 13.18 27.60 -25.15
C GLU A 1120 14.12 26.87 -24.18
N THR A 1121 13.59 25.93 -23.40
CA THR A 1121 14.28 25.17 -22.36
C THR A 1121 14.66 23.77 -22.81
N MET A 1122 13.72 22.97 -23.32
CA MET A 1122 13.91 21.56 -23.71
C MET A 1122 14.99 21.39 -24.81
N PRO A 1123 15.98 20.50 -24.64
CA PRO A 1123 17.04 20.26 -25.62
C PRO A 1123 16.68 19.22 -26.70
N ARG A 1124 15.59 18.46 -26.51
CA ARG A 1124 15.14 17.35 -27.39
C ARG A 1124 14.18 17.82 -28.47
N GLY A 1125 14.05 17.00 -29.52
CA GLY A 1125 13.07 17.13 -30.59
C GLY A 1125 13.44 16.22 -31.76
N SER A 1126 12.46 15.95 -32.63
CA SER A 1126 12.61 15.07 -33.79
C SER A 1126 12.18 15.76 -35.08
N ILE A 1127 12.88 15.43 -36.17
CA ILE A 1127 12.57 15.86 -37.53
C ILE A 1127 13.02 14.78 -38.51
N GLU A 1128 12.12 14.35 -39.39
CA GLU A 1128 12.30 13.20 -40.26
C GLU A 1128 11.85 13.50 -41.69
N LEU A 1129 12.44 12.82 -42.67
CA LEU A 1129 12.17 13.05 -44.11
C LEU A 1129 11.69 11.76 -44.77
N ASP A 1130 10.75 11.89 -45.70
CA ASP A 1130 10.30 10.76 -46.53
C ASP A 1130 11.42 10.22 -47.46
N SER A 1131 12.40 11.04 -47.79
CA SER A 1131 13.56 10.66 -48.61
C SER A 1131 14.79 11.52 -48.34
N VAL A 1132 15.93 10.86 -48.08
CA VAL A 1132 17.26 11.50 -48.05
C VAL A 1132 17.80 11.87 -49.44
N VAL A 1133 17.11 11.48 -50.52
CA VAL A 1133 17.55 11.77 -51.90
C VAL A 1133 16.87 13.03 -52.45
N ALA A 1134 15.56 13.17 -52.26
CA ALA A 1134 14.78 14.32 -52.70
C ALA A 1134 13.47 14.40 -51.90
N ALA A 1135 13.53 14.96 -50.70
CA ALA A 1135 12.40 14.97 -49.78
C ALA A 1135 11.19 15.69 -50.39
N GLN A 1136 10.01 15.08 -50.30
CA GLN A 1136 8.74 15.76 -50.60
C GLN A 1136 8.00 16.14 -49.31
N THR A 1137 8.13 15.31 -48.28
CA THR A 1137 7.41 15.39 -47.01
C THR A 1137 8.36 15.31 -45.82
N LEU A 1138 8.08 16.14 -44.81
CA LEU A 1138 8.84 16.28 -43.57
C LEU A 1138 7.89 16.16 -42.39
N TYR A 1139 8.29 15.36 -41.42
CA TYR A 1139 7.57 15.07 -40.19
C TYR A 1139 8.35 15.64 -39.01
N PHE A 1140 7.69 16.26 -38.04
CA PHE A 1140 8.35 16.78 -36.84
C PHE A 1140 7.41 16.79 -35.64
N ARG A 1141 7.97 16.68 -34.43
CA ARG A 1141 7.26 17.00 -33.18
C ARG A 1141 7.42 18.49 -32.90
N ASP A 1142 6.35 19.15 -32.45
CA ASP A 1142 6.46 20.50 -31.89
C ASP A 1142 6.46 20.50 -30.34
N ALA A 1143 6.46 21.68 -29.73
CA ALA A 1143 6.57 21.84 -28.28
C ALA A 1143 5.40 21.26 -27.46
N GLN A 1144 4.31 20.84 -28.12
CA GLN A 1144 3.14 20.26 -27.47
C GLN A 1144 3.12 18.73 -27.49
N GLY A 1145 4.06 18.10 -28.20
CA GLY A 1145 3.99 16.66 -28.53
C GLY A 1145 3.27 16.38 -29.85
N ASP A 1146 2.63 17.36 -30.50
CA ASP A 1146 1.90 17.14 -31.75
C ASP A 1146 2.86 16.68 -32.89
N LEU A 1147 2.49 15.59 -33.59
CA LEU A 1147 3.15 15.20 -34.83
C LEU A 1147 2.60 16.02 -36.01
N ARG A 1148 3.47 16.79 -36.63
CA ARG A 1148 3.14 17.75 -37.70
C ARG A 1148 3.82 17.42 -39.02
N VAL A 1149 3.20 17.87 -40.12
CA VAL A 1149 3.60 17.51 -41.50
C VAL A 1149 3.76 18.74 -42.37
N VAL A 1150 4.85 18.78 -43.13
CA VAL A 1150 5.05 19.74 -44.23
C VAL A 1150 5.27 18.99 -45.53
N THR A 1151 4.61 19.41 -46.61
CA THR A 1151 4.82 18.84 -47.96
C THR A 1151 5.29 19.88 -48.97
N GLY A 1152 5.70 19.43 -50.16
CA GLY A 1152 6.20 20.30 -51.24
C GLY A 1152 7.58 20.88 -50.97
N LEU A 1153 8.43 20.20 -50.20
CA LEU A 1153 9.75 20.69 -49.76
C LEU A 1153 10.74 20.98 -50.90
N GLY A 1154 10.57 20.36 -52.07
CA GLY A 1154 11.36 20.68 -53.27
C GLY A 1154 10.96 22.00 -53.95
N THR A 1155 9.89 22.65 -53.51
CA THR A 1155 9.33 23.87 -54.14
C THR A 1155 9.76 25.15 -53.43
N SER A 1156 9.47 26.30 -54.05
CA SER A 1156 9.63 27.63 -53.45
C SER A 1156 8.56 27.98 -52.41
N THR A 1157 7.56 27.13 -52.21
CA THR A 1157 6.43 27.36 -51.29
C THR A 1157 6.00 26.03 -50.66
N PRO A 1158 6.74 25.51 -49.66
CA PRO A 1158 6.30 24.39 -48.85
C PRO A 1158 4.91 24.67 -48.23
N ILE A 1159 4.14 23.61 -47.99
CA ILE A 1159 2.80 23.69 -47.42
C ILE A 1159 2.80 22.94 -46.08
N ASP A 1160 2.63 23.71 -45.00
CA ASP A 1160 2.31 23.18 -43.67
C ASP A 1160 0.90 22.57 -43.71
N LEU A 1161 0.81 21.26 -43.47
CA LEU A 1161 -0.45 20.52 -43.46
C LEU A 1161 -1.05 20.42 -42.05
N GLY A 1162 -0.42 21.01 -41.04
CA GLY A 1162 -0.89 20.96 -39.65
C GLY A 1162 -0.54 19.65 -38.93
N VAL A 1163 -1.34 19.32 -37.91
CA VAL A 1163 -1.19 18.13 -37.06
C VAL A 1163 -1.77 16.90 -37.77
N LEU A 1164 -0.95 15.85 -37.90
CA LEU A 1164 -1.33 14.53 -38.41
C LEU A 1164 -1.81 13.60 -37.29
N SER A 1165 -1.22 13.72 -36.10
CA SER A 1165 -1.60 12.99 -34.90
C SER A 1165 -1.25 13.81 -33.66
N PRO A 1166 -2.16 13.93 -32.68
CA PRO A 1166 -1.91 14.61 -31.43
C PRO A 1166 -1.41 13.66 -30.33
N LEU A 1167 -1.00 12.43 -30.69
CA LEU A 1167 -0.60 11.43 -29.71
C LEU A 1167 0.76 11.77 -29.09
N GLY A 1168 0.73 12.10 -27.81
CA GLY A 1168 1.89 12.39 -26.99
C GLY A 1168 1.86 13.83 -26.46
N ASP A 1169 2.39 14.00 -25.25
CA ASP A 1169 2.30 15.25 -24.50
C ASP A 1169 3.57 16.12 -24.61
N ALA A 1170 3.70 17.10 -23.71
CA ALA A 1170 4.81 18.05 -23.69
C ALA A 1170 6.17 17.45 -23.25
N ASP A 1171 6.22 16.17 -22.89
CA ASP A 1171 7.44 15.40 -22.60
C ASP A 1171 7.73 14.31 -23.67
N ASP A 1172 6.76 13.99 -24.55
CA ASP A 1172 6.87 13.09 -25.72
C ASP A 1172 7.43 13.84 -26.96
N HIS A 1173 8.74 13.75 -27.17
CA HIS A 1173 9.47 14.63 -28.12
C HIS A 1173 9.94 13.96 -29.41
N GLN A 1174 9.78 12.64 -29.54
CA GLN A 1174 10.53 11.84 -30.50
C GLN A 1174 9.63 11.01 -31.42
N LEU A 1175 10.08 10.90 -32.66
CA LEU A 1175 9.47 10.12 -33.72
C LEU A 1175 10.58 9.61 -34.64
N THR A 1176 10.35 8.51 -35.35
CA THR A 1176 11.23 8.10 -36.45
C THR A 1176 10.45 7.62 -37.66
N TYR A 1177 10.97 7.87 -38.86
CA TYR A 1177 10.32 7.51 -40.12
C TYR A 1177 10.91 6.21 -40.71
N ASP A 1178 10.04 5.22 -40.92
CA ASP A 1178 10.40 3.97 -41.57
C ASP A 1178 10.12 4.03 -43.08
N ALA A 1179 11.17 4.31 -43.84
CA ALA A 1179 11.11 4.37 -45.31
C ALA A 1179 10.76 3.01 -45.97
N LEU A 1180 10.86 1.87 -45.27
CA LEU A 1180 10.51 0.56 -45.82
C LEU A 1180 9.00 0.29 -45.77
N GLY A 1181 8.35 0.61 -44.65
CA GLY A 1181 6.89 0.51 -44.47
C GLY A 1181 6.13 1.72 -45.00
N ARG A 1182 6.79 2.88 -45.13
CA ARG A 1182 6.16 4.22 -45.22
C ARG A 1182 5.29 4.50 -44.00
N SER A 1183 5.83 4.25 -42.81
CA SER A 1183 5.15 4.43 -41.52
C SER A 1183 5.99 5.34 -40.61
N ILE A 1184 5.35 5.96 -39.61
CA ILE A 1184 6.04 6.63 -38.51
C ILE A 1184 5.90 5.77 -37.26
N PHE A 1185 6.99 5.66 -36.49
CA PHE A 1185 6.97 5.10 -35.14
C PHE A 1185 7.19 6.24 -34.15
N LEU A 1186 6.36 6.28 -33.12
CA LEU A 1186 6.49 7.21 -32.00
C LEU A 1186 6.20 6.52 -30.68
N PHE A 1187 6.62 7.18 -29.62
CA PHE A 1187 6.28 6.86 -28.24
C PHE A 1187 5.27 7.90 -27.73
N GLU A 1188 4.40 7.48 -26.82
CA GLU A 1188 3.49 8.35 -26.10
C GLU A 1188 3.15 7.79 -24.71
N SER A 1189 3.00 8.68 -23.72
CA SER A 1189 2.55 8.36 -22.35
C SER A 1189 1.09 8.74 -22.07
N GLU A 1190 0.37 9.35 -23.03
CA GLU A 1190 -1.00 9.85 -22.83
C GLU A 1190 -2.03 8.70 -22.73
N THR A 1191 -1.92 7.66 -23.56
CA THR A 1191 -2.91 6.56 -23.59
C THR A 1191 -2.58 5.39 -22.66
N ASP A 1192 -1.30 5.22 -22.29
CA ASP A 1192 -0.84 4.38 -21.18
C ASP A 1192 0.27 5.13 -20.45
N ALA A 1193 0.04 5.52 -19.20
CA ALA A 1193 1.01 6.25 -18.38
C ALA A 1193 2.31 5.46 -18.08
N ARG A 1194 2.38 4.18 -18.47
CA ARG A 1194 3.59 3.35 -18.43
C ARG A 1194 4.37 3.36 -19.75
N GLY A 1195 3.88 4.10 -20.75
CA GLY A 1195 4.48 4.27 -22.06
C GLY A 1195 3.97 3.28 -23.12
N ASN A 1196 3.59 3.78 -24.28
CA ASN A 1196 3.08 3.01 -25.41
C ASN A 1196 3.86 3.30 -26.70
N PHE A 1197 4.15 2.24 -27.48
CA PHE A 1197 4.70 2.37 -28.82
C PHE A 1197 3.60 2.20 -29.86
N VAL A 1198 3.44 3.21 -30.72
CA VAL A 1198 2.47 3.17 -31.81
C VAL A 1198 3.13 3.32 -33.17
N ARG A 1199 2.52 2.70 -34.19
CA ARG A 1199 2.85 2.90 -35.59
C ARG A 1199 1.73 3.67 -36.27
N LEU A 1200 2.08 4.70 -37.05
CA LEU A 1200 1.16 5.45 -37.89
C LEU A 1200 1.40 5.07 -39.35
N ASP A 1201 0.33 4.65 -40.03
CA ASP A 1201 0.28 4.32 -41.47
C ASP A 1201 -0.51 5.38 -42.26
#